data_AF-A0A521IME1-F1
#
_entry.id   AF-A0A521IME1-F1
#
_cell.length_a   1.000
_cell.length_b   1.000
_cell.length_c   1.000
_cell.angle_alpha   90.00
_cell.angle_beta   90.00
_cell.angle_gamma   90.00
#
_symmetry.space_group_name_H-M   'P 1'
#
loop_
_entity.id
_entity.type
_entity.pdbx_description
1 polymer ?
#
loop_
_entity_poly.entity_id
_entity_poly.type
_entity_poly.pdbx_seq_one_letter_code
_entity_poly.pdbx_strand_id
1 'polypeptide(L)'
;MELFSVTKSGSEPLAYRMRPRTLEEYVGQEAIIGEGRLLRRAIQADQLSSVIFYGPPGTGKTTLARVIANSTKRHFATLNAVLSGVKELRFEIDAARERLELYQRGTILFVDEVHRWNKSQQDALLPWVENGTVILIGATTENPFFEVNAALVSRSRIFQLKPLTGDDLMKIAHMTLSDKERGYGNYEITFEDGALEHLVDVSDGDARTLLNALELAVETTGEPDEPKYISLAAAEDSIQQKAVLYDKEGDYHFDVISAFIKSIRGSDPDAALYWLARMVHAGEEPRFIFRRMLISAAEDIGLADPNALVVVEAAAAAFERIGLPEGRFHLAQAALYLATAKKSNSTMGFFDALKKVTEEAQREVPNHLRDNSRDAKGFGHGEGYLYPHAYSGHWVAQQYLPAALQGKIFYNPGDQGYEATIASEVQGRREEQLESIQSDVFVEHLSYSPPSSVEAIWRERSAGERSTILRAIRKELFREHTVRRSDRVFIANAGSGFLLWEALRLTPEGLCVAQVSTKQHAEVINHYAKTLEMLERPLVHIGDPASVLRSLHERLLFEHIYGRNILSRLHAEKEILELFFEKLVKGGTLNIAQSIPSRSSRLSEFCDHPLLKEAEKVIYADETNPLINWDEKDLEEAAKSYGFQGKTEVLSFTENRVFTSDQLEGY
;
A
#
# COMPACT_ATOMS: atom_id res chain seq x y z
N MET A 1 62.72 -22.66 18.97
CA MET A 1 62.07 -23.96 19.27
C MET A 1 60.71 -23.64 19.85
N GLU A 2 59.69 -23.52 19.00
CA GLU A 2 58.30 -23.67 19.43
C GLU A 2 57.88 -25.09 19.04
N LEU A 3 58.27 -26.05 19.88
CA LEU A 3 57.62 -27.35 19.93
C LEU A 3 56.28 -27.08 20.63
N PHE A 4 55.16 -27.13 19.91
CA PHE A 4 53.81 -27.54 20.33
C PHE A 4 52.77 -26.97 19.34
N SER A 5 52.78 -27.48 18.10
CA SER A 5 51.61 -27.41 17.21
C SER A 5 51.49 -28.73 16.45
N VAL A 6 51.44 -29.84 17.18
CA VAL A 6 50.81 -31.05 16.66
C VAL A 6 49.31 -30.79 16.73
N THR A 7 48.76 -30.25 15.65
CA THR A 7 47.31 -30.17 15.43
C THR A 7 46.75 -31.59 15.47
N LYS A 8 46.04 -31.94 16.55
CA LYS A 8 45.15 -33.11 16.57
C LYS A 8 44.13 -32.91 15.44
N SER A 9 44.27 -33.65 14.35
CA SER A 9 43.40 -33.61 13.16
C SER A 9 42.01 -34.23 13.38
N GLY A 10 41.49 -34.23 14.62
CA GLY A 10 40.29 -35.00 14.99
C GLY A 10 39.29 -34.27 15.90
N SER A 11 39.33 -32.94 16.00
CA SER A 11 38.36 -32.19 16.81
C SER A 11 37.68 -31.00 16.09
N GLU A 12 37.88 -30.85 14.78
CA GLU A 12 37.18 -29.82 14.00
C GLU A 12 35.88 -30.38 13.45
N PRO A 13 34.73 -29.67 13.59
CA PRO A 13 33.46 -30.12 13.04
C PRO A 13 33.53 -30.39 11.53
N LEU A 14 32.78 -31.37 11.04
CA LEU A 14 32.76 -31.76 9.63
C LEU A 14 32.41 -30.59 8.72
N ALA A 15 31.43 -29.76 9.13
CA ALA A 15 31.06 -28.56 8.40
C ALA A 15 32.20 -27.52 8.26
N TYR A 16 33.19 -27.55 9.15
CA TYR A 16 34.40 -26.75 9.02
C TYR A 16 35.44 -27.44 8.12
N ARG A 17 35.68 -28.74 8.32
CA ARG A 17 36.62 -29.56 7.55
C ARG A 17 36.27 -29.57 6.05
N MET A 18 34.99 -29.78 5.73
CA MET A 18 34.48 -29.91 4.36
C MET A 18 34.31 -28.57 3.62
N ARG A 19 34.80 -27.44 4.16
CA ARG A 19 34.71 -26.15 3.45
C ARG A 19 35.48 -26.21 2.11
N PRO A 20 34.84 -25.84 0.99
CA PRO A 20 35.48 -25.67 -0.30
C PRO A 20 36.76 -24.84 -0.24
N ARG A 21 37.82 -25.32 -0.91
CA ARG A 21 39.10 -24.62 -1.03
C ARG A 21 39.18 -23.77 -2.30
N THR A 22 38.53 -24.23 -3.36
CA THR A 22 38.52 -23.62 -4.70
C THR A 22 37.10 -23.33 -5.18
N LEU A 23 36.96 -22.60 -6.29
CA LEU A 23 35.66 -22.33 -6.90
C LEU A 23 35.06 -23.60 -7.52
N GLU A 24 35.90 -24.56 -7.90
CA GLU A 24 35.49 -25.84 -8.48
C GLU A 24 34.88 -26.79 -7.44
N GLU A 25 35.32 -26.69 -6.18
CA GLU A 25 34.73 -27.42 -5.06
C GLU A 25 33.43 -26.79 -4.53
N TYR A 26 33.11 -25.55 -4.93
CA TYR A 26 31.95 -24.84 -4.43
C TYR A 26 30.68 -25.31 -5.14
N VAL A 27 29.74 -25.88 -4.38
CA VAL A 27 28.48 -26.43 -4.91
C VAL A 27 27.36 -25.39 -4.84
N GLY A 28 26.56 -25.31 -5.90
CA GLY A 28 25.43 -24.41 -6.05
C GLY A 28 25.79 -22.98 -6.45
N GLN A 29 24.79 -22.10 -6.48
CA GLN A 29 24.92 -20.67 -6.82
C GLN A 29 25.43 -20.38 -8.24
N GLU A 30 25.12 -21.24 -9.23
CA GLU A 30 25.56 -21.12 -10.63
C GLU A 30 25.15 -19.79 -11.28
N ALA A 31 24.05 -19.19 -10.81
CA ALA A 31 23.59 -17.89 -11.25
C ALA A 31 24.60 -16.76 -11.00
N ILE A 32 25.41 -16.86 -9.93
CA ILE A 32 26.39 -15.83 -9.55
C ILE A 32 27.84 -16.28 -9.81
N ILE A 33 28.17 -17.56 -9.62
CA ILE A 33 29.53 -18.08 -9.74
C ILE A 33 29.70 -19.18 -10.80
N GLY A 34 28.69 -19.41 -11.64
CA GLY A 34 28.81 -20.32 -12.79
C GLY A 34 29.87 -19.84 -13.80
N GLU A 35 30.24 -20.72 -14.73
CA GLU A 35 31.18 -20.37 -15.80
C GLU A 35 30.71 -19.14 -16.59
N GLY A 36 31.64 -18.22 -16.88
CA GLY A 36 31.35 -16.97 -17.59
C GLY A 36 30.65 -15.87 -16.77
N ARG A 37 30.19 -16.15 -15.53
CA ARG A 37 29.55 -15.15 -14.67
C ARG A 37 30.52 -14.07 -14.19
N LEU A 38 29.98 -12.87 -13.97
CA LEU A 38 30.75 -11.67 -13.63
C LEU A 38 31.59 -11.85 -12.37
N LEU A 39 31.02 -12.43 -11.30
CA LEU A 39 31.72 -12.62 -10.03
C LEU A 39 32.88 -13.62 -10.20
N ARG A 40 32.66 -14.77 -10.85
CA ARG A 40 33.72 -15.75 -11.13
C ARG A 40 34.86 -15.14 -11.95
N ARG A 41 34.54 -14.39 -13.01
CA ARG A 41 35.55 -13.69 -13.84
C ARG A 41 36.34 -12.66 -13.04
N ALA A 42 35.67 -11.90 -12.17
CA ALA A 42 36.33 -10.90 -11.33
C ALA A 42 37.27 -11.53 -10.29
N ILE A 43 36.88 -12.67 -9.70
CA ILE A 43 37.71 -13.44 -8.77
C ILE A 43 38.95 -14.00 -9.49
N GLN A 44 38.76 -14.64 -10.65
CA GLN A 44 39.86 -15.23 -11.44
C GLN A 44 40.85 -14.18 -11.96
N ALA A 45 40.38 -12.95 -12.23
CA ALA A 45 41.22 -11.83 -12.67
C ALA A 45 41.87 -11.04 -11.51
N ASP A 46 41.61 -11.39 -10.24
CA ASP A 46 41.99 -10.61 -9.05
C ASP A 46 41.54 -9.13 -9.12
N GLN A 47 40.37 -8.89 -9.73
CA GLN A 47 39.76 -7.58 -9.95
C GLN A 47 38.44 -7.44 -9.16
N LEU A 48 38.41 -7.98 -7.94
CA LEU A 48 37.24 -7.91 -7.08
C LEU A 48 37.06 -6.49 -6.51
N SER A 49 35.83 -5.97 -6.60
CA SER A 49 35.40 -4.77 -5.84
C SER A 49 34.73 -5.19 -4.53
N SER A 50 34.44 -4.26 -3.62
CA SER A 50 33.67 -4.59 -2.42
C SER A 50 32.34 -5.27 -2.77
N VAL A 51 32.00 -6.32 -2.02
CA VAL A 51 30.80 -7.14 -2.22
C VAL A 51 30.08 -7.39 -0.90
N ILE A 52 28.75 -7.54 -0.99
CA ILE A 52 27.91 -7.97 0.12
C ILE A 52 27.12 -9.20 -0.31
N PHE A 53 27.33 -10.31 0.39
CA PHE A 53 26.59 -11.55 0.24
C PHE A 53 25.42 -11.56 1.22
N TYR A 54 24.21 -11.77 0.72
CA TYR A 54 23.03 -11.96 1.57
C TYR A 54 22.26 -13.21 1.19
N GLY A 55 21.66 -13.87 2.17
CA GLY A 55 20.89 -15.08 1.95
C GLY A 55 20.74 -15.92 3.23
N PRO A 56 19.91 -16.97 3.22
CA PRO A 56 19.64 -17.80 4.38
C PRO A 56 20.92 -18.47 4.93
N PRO A 57 20.91 -18.96 6.19
CA PRO A 57 22.02 -19.75 6.74
C PRO A 57 22.35 -20.96 5.84
N GLY A 58 23.55 -21.52 5.99
CA GLY A 58 23.93 -22.72 5.23
C GLY A 58 24.27 -22.57 3.76
N THR A 59 23.88 -21.46 3.12
CA THR A 59 24.06 -21.22 1.67
C THR A 59 25.50 -21.00 1.20
N GLY A 60 26.46 -20.92 2.12
CA GLY A 60 27.89 -20.83 1.81
C GLY A 60 28.50 -19.43 1.77
N LYS A 61 27.84 -18.38 2.32
CA LYS A 61 28.38 -16.99 2.37
C LYS A 61 29.83 -16.90 2.90
N THR A 62 30.07 -17.41 4.11
CA THR A 62 31.40 -17.42 4.76
C THR A 62 32.41 -18.27 3.96
N THR A 63 31.94 -19.36 3.36
CA THR A 63 32.75 -20.25 2.54
C THR A 63 33.19 -19.56 1.24
N LEU A 64 32.26 -18.88 0.56
CA LEU A 64 32.53 -18.15 -0.67
C LEU A 64 33.56 -17.05 -0.43
N ALA A 65 33.45 -16.30 0.68
CA ALA A 65 34.45 -15.31 1.07
C ALA A 65 35.87 -15.90 1.21
N ARG A 66 35.98 -17.11 1.78
CA ARG A 66 37.27 -17.81 1.91
C ARG A 66 37.80 -18.33 0.58
N VAL A 67 36.94 -18.89 -0.28
CA VAL A 67 37.33 -19.34 -1.62
C VAL A 67 37.85 -18.17 -2.46
N ILE A 68 37.18 -17.02 -2.37
CA ILE A 68 37.62 -15.76 -2.98
C ILE A 68 39.01 -15.39 -2.46
N ALA A 69 39.20 -15.39 -1.14
CA ALA A 69 40.48 -15.05 -0.53
C ALA A 69 41.61 -15.96 -1.03
N ASN A 70 41.39 -17.28 -1.07
CA ASN A 70 42.37 -18.26 -1.55
C ASN A 70 42.69 -18.10 -3.05
N SER A 71 41.78 -17.51 -3.83
CA SER A 71 41.96 -17.29 -5.26
C SER A 71 42.66 -15.96 -5.58
N THR A 72 42.85 -15.08 -4.59
CA THR A 72 43.46 -13.75 -4.75
C THR A 72 44.85 -13.68 -4.10
N LYS A 73 45.70 -12.73 -4.51
CA LYS A 73 47.02 -12.52 -3.87
C LYS A 73 46.96 -11.68 -2.60
N ARG A 74 45.76 -11.30 -2.17
CA ARG A 74 45.52 -10.37 -1.06
C ARG A 74 45.64 -11.07 0.29
N HIS A 75 45.84 -10.29 1.34
CA HIS A 75 45.74 -10.81 2.71
C HIS A 75 44.26 -10.91 3.09
N PHE A 76 43.88 -11.94 3.85
CA PHE A 76 42.50 -12.14 4.30
C PHE A 76 42.41 -11.88 5.80
N ALA A 77 41.66 -10.84 6.16
CA ALA A 77 41.33 -10.50 7.55
C ALA A 77 39.85 -10.79 7.80
N THR A 78 39.52 -11.30 8.98
CA THR A 78 38.14 -11.66 9.35
C THR A 78 37.71 -10.96 10.62
N LEU A 79 36.54 -10.31 10.59
CA LEU A 79 35.86 -9.76 11.75
C LEU A 79 34.46 -10.38 11.86
N ASN A 80 34.04 -10.64 13.10
CA ASN A 80 32.66 -11.04 13.39
C ASN A 80 31.95 -9.85 14.01
N ALA A 81 30.94 -9.31 13.33
CA ALA A 81 30.28 -8.08 13.75
C ALA A 81 29.61 -8.17 15.14
N VAL A 82 29.30 -9.39 15.62
CA VAL A 82 28.72 -9.62 16.95
C VAL A 82 29.75 -9.45 18.06
N LEU A 83 31.00 -9.87 17.82
CA LEU A 83 32.06 -9.90 18.82
C LEU A 83 33.03 -8.72 18.69
N SER A 84 33.10 -8.10 17.51
CA SER A 84 34.08 -7.06 17.18
C SER A 84 33.51 -5.66 17.38
N GLY A 85 34.16 -4.89 18.26
CA GLY A 85 33.90 -3.47 18.45
C GLY A 85 34.67 -2.58 17.48
N VAL A 86 34.57 -1.26 17.68
CA VAL A 86 35.30 -0.26 16.86
C VAL A 86 36.82 -0.38 17.01
N LYS A 87 37.31 -0.90 18.14
CA LYS A 87 38.73 -1.03 18.43
C LYS A 87 39.38 -2.11 17.56
N GLU A 88 38.77 -3.29 17.49
CA GLU A 88 39.22 -4.42 16.68
C GLU A 88 39.20 -4.03 15.19
N LEU A 89 38.16 -3.31 14.76
CA LEU A 89 38.08 -2.78 13.41
C LEU A 89 39.27 -1.85 13.09
N ARG A 90 39.58 -0.88 13.96
CA ARG A 90 40.71 0.03 13.75
C ARG A 90 42.04 -0.71 13.67
N PHE A 91 42.23 -1.71 14.53
CA PHE A 91 43.43 -2.54 14.51
C PHE A 91 43.62 -3.25 13.17
N GLU A 92 42.57 -3.89 12.63
CA GLU A 92 42.65 -4.57 11.33
C GLU A 92 42.89 -3.60 10.17
N ILE A 93 42.31 -2.40 10.23
CA ILE A 93 42.55 -1.35 9.24
C ILE A 93 44.00 -0.86 9.29
N ASP A 94 44.55 -0.58 10.47
CA ASP A 94 45.94 -0.13 10.61
C ASP A 94 46.91 -1.21 10.10
N ALA A 95 46.64 -2.49 10.42
CA ALA A 95 47.42 -3.60 9.88
C ALA A 95 47.25 -3.75 8.35
N ALA A 96 46.08 -3.48 7.79
CA ALA A 96 45.85 -3.48 6.33
C ALA A 96 46.65 -2.37 5.64
N ARG A 97 46.74 -1.18 6.25
CA ARG A 97 47.53 -0.06 5.75
C ARG A 97 49.02 -0.39 5.75
N GLU A 98 49.54 -0.91 6.86
CA GLU A 98 50.94 -1.32 6.96
C GLU A 98 51.29 -2.37 5.89
N ARG A 99 50.39 -3.35 5.66
CA ARG A 99 50.57 -4.36 4.60
C ARG A 99 50.63 -3.75 3.19
N LEU A 100 49.80 -2.75 2.93
CA LEU A 100 49.78 -2.07 1.65
C LEU A 100 51.02 -1.19 1.45
N GLU A 101 51.42 -0.44 2.48
CA GLU A 101 52.56 0.48 2.44
C GLU A 101 53.91 -0.27 2.35
N LEU A 102 54.13 -1.27 3.20
CA LEU A 102 55.42 -1.96 3.31
C LEU A 102 55.59 -3.11 2.31
N TYR A 103 54.51 -3.84 2.01
CA TYR A 103 54.59 -5.08 1.22
C TYR A 103 53.81 -5.01 -0.09
N GLN A 104 53.19 -3.87 -0.41
CA GLN A 104 52.33 -3.70 -1.61
C GLN A 104 51.27 -4.80 -1.72
N ARG A 105 50.80 -5.31 -0.57
CA ARG A 105 49.84 -6.41 -0.48
C ARG A 105 48.50 -5.89 0.03
N GLY A 106 47.52 -5.79 -0.87
CA GLY A 106 46.16 -5.40 -0.51
C GLY A 106 45.47 -6.39 0.44
N THR A 107 44.44 -5.93 1.14
CA THR A 107 43.71 -6.73 2.13
C THR A 107 42.24 -6.88 1.73
N ILE A 108 41.70 -8.09 1.88
CA ILE A 108 40.27 -8.40 1.86
C ILE A 108 39.82 -8.47 3.32
N LEU A 109 38.88 -7.60 3.70
CA LEU A 109 38.27 -7.59 5.02
C LEU A 109 36.91 -8.27 4.94
N PHE A 110 36.82 -9.48 5.49
CA PHE A 110 35.57 -10.20 5.64
C PHE A 110 34.87 -9.81 6.94
N VAL A 111 33.60 -9.41 6.84
CA VAL A 111 32.75 -9.08 7.98
C VAL A 111 31.54 -9.99 7.97
N ASP A 112 31.50 -10.92 8.93
CA ASP A 112 30.33 -11.78 9.12
C ASP A 112 29.25 -11.08 9.94
N GLU A 113 27.99 -11.35 9.61
CA GLU A 113 26.80 -10.72 10.19
C GLU A 113 26.84 -9.19 10.21
N VAL A 114 27.22 -8.56 9.09
CA VAL A 114 27.43 -7.10 8.98
C VAL A 114 26.22 -6.26 9.42
N HIS A 115 25.01 -6.82 9.39
CA HIS A 115 23.78 -6.19 9.90
C HIS A 115 23.80 -5.93 11.41
N ARG A 116 24.68 -6.58 12.18
CA ARG A 116 24.79 -6.42 13.64
C ARG A 116 25.57 -5.19 14.06
N TRP A 117 26.33 -4.59 13.14
CA TRP A 117 27.02 -3.33 13.43
C TRP A 117 26.09 -2.15 13.39
N ASN A 118 26.28 -1.24 14.35
CA ASN A 118 25.59 0.03 14.36
C ASN A 118 26.10 0.95 13.22
N LYS A 119 25.37 2.04 12.97
CA LYS A 119 25.69 2.98 11.90
C LYS A 119 27.09 3.60 12.02
N SER A 120 27.57 3.89 13.24
CA SER A 120 28.88 4.51 13.43
C SER A 120 30.04 3.53 13.14
N GLN A 121 29.88 2.24 13.43
CA GLN A 121 30.82 1.19 13.04
C GLN A 121 30.90 1.04 11.52
N GLN A 122 29.75 1.06 10.85
CA GLN A 122 29.68 0.99 9.39
C GLN A 122 30.31 2.23 8.73
N ASP A 123 30.04 3.43 9.26
CA ASP A 123 30.60 4.68 8.74
C ASP A 123 32.13 4.76 8.91
N ALA A 124 32.67 4.15 9.97
CA ALA A 124 34.11 4.08 10.20
C ALA A 124 34.87 3.28 9.13
N LEU A 125 34.20 2.42 8.37
CA LEU A 125 34.78 1.65 7.26
C LEU A 125 34.86 2.41 5.95
N LEU A 126 33.96 3.37 5.72
CA LEU A 126 33.78 4.02 4.42
C LEU A 126 35.08 4.59 3.82
N PRO A 127 35.92 5.35 4.56
CA PRO A 127 37.11 5.95 3.97
C PRO A 127 38.10 4.91 3.44
N TRP A 128 38.17 3.74 4.10
CA TRP A 128 39.12 2.67 3.80
C TRP A 128 38.67 1.77 2.65
N VAL A 129 37.36 1.71 2.42
CA VAL A 129 36.77 1.08 1.24
C VAL A 129 36.92 1.99 0.03
N GLU A 130 36.69 3.30 0.18
CA GLU A 130 36.79 4.28 -0.91
C GLU A 130 38.20 4.45 -1.46
N ASN A 131 39.20 4.51 -0.58
CA ASN A 131 40.59 4.69 -0.98
C ASN A 131 41.27 3.36 -1.37
N GLY A 132 40.56 2.22 -1.29
CA GLY A 132 41.06 0.90 -1.66
C GLY A 132 42.02 0.25 -0.69
N THR A 133 42.15 0.76 0.55
CA THR A 133 42.96 0.13 1.62
C THR A 133 42.47 -1.30 1.88
N VAL A 134 41.15 -1.48 1.93
CA VAL A 134 40.50 -2.78 2.07
C VAL A 134 39.43 -3.00 1.01
N ILE A 135 39.32 -4.23 0.52
CA ILE A 135 38.13 -4.71 -0.19
C ILE A 135 37.21 -5.36 0.83
N LEU A 136 36.00 -4.83 0.97
CA LEU A 136 35.02 -5.36 1.91
C LEU A 136 34.30 -6.58 1.30
N ILE A 137 34.22 -7.67 2.06
CA ILE A 137 33.29 -8.77 1.83
C ILE A 137 32.35 -8.86 3.04
N GLY A 138 31.15 -8.32 2.92
CA GLY A 138 30.12 -8.42 3.96
C GLY A 138 29.27 -9.68 3.78
N ALA A 139 28.92 -10.37 4.85
CA ALA A 139 27.91 -11.43 4.86
C ALA A 139 26.76 -11.08 5.82
N THR A 140 25.52 -11.36 5.41
CA THR A 140 24.34 -11.15 6.26
C THR A 140 23.22 -12.15 5.91
N THR A 141 22.40 -12.52 6.89
CA THR A 141 21.14 -13.24 6.64
C THR A 141 19.99 -12.30 6.28
N GLU A 142 20.06 -11.05 6.74
CA GLU A 142 19.04 -10.03 6.53
C GLU A 142 19.22 -9.27 5.21
N ASN A 143 18.17 -8.60 4.75
CA ASN A 143 18.21 -7.81 3.53
C ASN A 143 19.14 -6.58 3.69
N PRO A 144 20.23 -6.48 2.90
CA PRO A 144 21.24 -5.43 3.08
C PRO A 144 20.74 -4.02 2.76
N PHE A 145 19.65 -3.86 1.99
CA PHE A 145 19.11 -2.54 1.68
C PHE A 145 18.46 -1.84 2.88
N PHE A 146 18.15 -2.60 3.95
CA PHE A 146 17.54 -2.07 5.18
C PHE A 146 18.54 -2.00 6.34
N GLU A 147 19.35 -3.05 6.53
CA GLU A 147 20.22 -3.18 7.69
C GLU A 147 21.64 -2.60 7.50
N VAL A 148 22.07 -2.43 6.25
CA VAL A 148 23.38 -1.83 5.93
C VAL A 148 23.17 -0.40 5.44
N ASN A 149 24.01 0.52 5.92
CA ASN A 149 23.96 1.92 5.51
C ASN A 149 24.08 2.03 3.98
N ALA A 150 23.19 2.84 3.38
CA ALA A 150 23.17 3.21 1.98
C ALA A 150 24.55 3.61 1.42
N ALA A 151 25.43 4.21 2.23
CA ALA A 151 26.79 4.56 1.81
C ALA A 151 27.68 3.34 1.52
N LEU A 152 27.59 2.27 2.32
CA LEU A 152 28.33 1.03 2.07
C LEU A 152 27.68 0.23 0.93
N VAL A 153 26.35 0.22 0.87
CA VAL A 153 25.59 -0.41 -0.21
C VAL A 153 25.93 0.21 -1.57
N SER A 154 26.02 1.54 -1.67
CA SER A 154 26.34 2.19 -2.95
C SER A 154 27.77 1.94 -3.44
N ARG A 155 28.68 1.54 -2.54
CA ARG A 155 30.08 1.23 -2.83
C ARG A 155 30.37 -0.27 -2.93
N SER A 156 29.35 -1.09 -2.78
CA SER A 156 29.47 -2.56 -2.79
C SER A 156 28.53 -3.17 -3.81
N ARG A 157 28.93 -4.28 -4.42
CA ARG A 157 28.02 -5.09 -5.24
C ARG A 157 27.28 -6.08 -4.36
N ILE A 158 25.95 -6.09 -4.45
CA ILE A 158 25.11 -6.99 -3.67
C ILE A 158 24.86 -8.28 -4.48
N PHE A 159 25.13 -9.43 -3.86
CA PHE A 159 24.86 -10.75 -4.43
C PHE A 159 23.96 -11.55 -3.49
N GLN A 160 22.84 -12.02 -4.02
CA GLN A 160 21.93 -12.91 -3.30
C GLN A 160 22.39 -14.36 -3.45
N LEU A 161 22.55 -15.06 -2.34
CA LEU A 161 22.70 -16.51 -2.32
C LEU A 161 21.33 -17.13 -2.04
N LYS A 162 20.95 -18.11 -2.86
CA LYS A 162 19.68 -18.84 -2.72
C LYS A 162 19.86 -20.08 -1.83
N PRO A 163 18.79 -20.64 -1.24
CA PRO A 163 18.84 -21.99 -0.68
C PRO A 163 19.43 -22.98 -1.70
N LEU A 164 20.20 -23.96 -1.22
CA LEU A 164 20.73 -25.03 -2.07
C LEU A 164 19.59 -25.97 -2.48
N THR A 165 19.69 -26.53 -3.69
CA THR A 165 18.71 -27.53 -4.14
C THR A 165 18.99 -28.90 -3.52
N GLY A 166 18.01 -29.81 -3.53
CA GLY A 166 18.22 -31.20 -3.10
C GLY A 166 19.36 -31.87 -3.85
N ASP A 167 19.49 -31.63 -5.16
CA ASP A 167 20.59 -32.13 -5.98
C ASP A 167 21.96 -31.58 -5.52
N ASP A 168 22.02 -30.31 -5.10
CA ASP A 168 23.24 -29.70 -4.59
C ASP A 168 23.66 -30.28 -3.24
N LEU A 169 22.68 -30.46 -2.34
CA LEU A 169 22.90 -31.09 -1.04
C LEU A 169 23.31 -32.55 -1.19
N MET A 170 22.69 -33.30 -2.10
CA MET A 170 23.08 -34.68 -2.39
C MET A 170 24.50 -34.77 -2.94
N LYS A 171 24.92 -33.85 -3.82
CA LYS A 171 26.33 -33.75 -4.25
C LYS A 171 27.26 -33.48 -3.08
N ILE A 172 26.91 -32.56 -2.17
CA ILE A 172 27.71 -32.26 -0.97
C ILE A 172 27.83 -33.50 -0.06
N ALA A 173 26.74 -34.26 0.12
CA ALA A 173 26.76 -35.49 0.89
C ALA A 173 27.71 -36.52 0.28
N HIS A 174 27.61 -36.78 -1.03
CA HIS A 174 28.52 -37.70 -1.72
C HIS A 174 29.98 -37.24 -1.72
N MET A 175 30.25 -35.93 -1.87
CA MET A 175 31.60 -35.38 -1.75
C MET A 175 32.16 -35.65 -0.35
N THR A 176 31.35 -35.43 0.69
CA THR A 176 31.73 -35.69 2.08
C THR A 176 32.01 -37.18 2.35
N LEU A 177 31.16 -38.07 1.85
CA LEU A 177 31.32 -39.52 2.07
C LEU A 177 32.48 -40.11 1.28
N SER A 178 32.91 -39.50 0.18
CA SER A 178 34.01 -40.00 -0.67
C SER A 178 35.37 -39.34 -0.41
N ASP A 179 35.41 -38.16 0.23
CA ASP A 179 36.65 -37.44 0.54
C ASP A 179 37.44 -38.17 1.65
N LYS A 180 38.61 -38.71 1.29
CA LYS A 180 39.50 -39.47 2.20
C LYS A 180 40.37 -38.58 3.11
N GLU A 181 40.50 -37.30 2.79
CA GLU A 181 41.36 -36.37 3.53
C GLU A 181 40.58 -35.63 4.62
N ARG A 182 39.37 -35.16 4.29
CA ARG A 182 38.55 -34.27 5.14
C ARG A 182 37.23 -34.89 5.58
N GLY A 183 36.68 -35.78 4.75
CA GLY A 183 35.39 -36.40 4.93
C GLY A 183 35.49 -37.80 5.54
N TYR A 184 34.55 -38.66 5.15
CA TYR A 184 34.43 -40.03 5.66
C TYR A 184 34.86 -41.11 4.66
N GLY A 185 35.62 -40.76 3.61
CA GLY A 185 36.03 -41.71 2.56
C GLY A 185 36.93 -42.86 3.01
N ASN A 186 37.40 -42.86 4.26
CA ASN A 186 38.14 -43.97 4.87
C ASN A 186 37.25 -44.96 5.63
N TYR A 187 35.97 -44.63 5.86
CA TYR A 187 34.99 -45.51 6.48
C TYR A 187 34.19 -46.25 5.41
N GLU A 188 33.87 -47.51 5.67
CA GLU A 188 32.93 -48.26 4.85
C GLU A 188 31.51 -47.96 5.33
N ILE A 189 30.86 -46.96 4.70
CA ILE A 189 29.53 -46.47 5.10
C ILE A 189 28.49 -46.90 4.07
N THR A 190 27.40 -47.47 4.54
CA THR A 190 26.20 -47.79 3.75
C THR A 190 24.97 -47.18 4.41
N PHE A 191 24.04 -46.69 3.59
CA PHE A 191 22.77 -46.13 4.05
C PHE A 191 21.64 -47.09 3.69
N GLU A 192 20.65 -47.19 4.55
CA GLU A 192 19.34 -47.74 4.18
C GLU A 192 18.70 -46.91 3.06
N ASP A 193 17.92 -47.54 2.18
CA ASP A 193 17.22 -46.86 1.10
C ASP A 193 16.35 -45.71 1.66
N GLY A 194 16.60 -44.48 1.21
CA GLY A 194 15.88 -43.29 1.65
C GLY A 194 16.47 -42.60 2.89
N ALA A 195 17.46 -43.18 3.59
CA ALA A 195 18.04 -42.57 4.78
C ALA A 195 18.93 -41.35 4.44
N LEU A 196 19.71 -41.42 3.35
CA LEU A 196 20.52 -40.29 2.92
C LEU A 196 19.67 -39.18 2.30
N GLU A 197 18.66 -39.56 1.51
CA GLU A 197 17.64 -38.66 0.98
C GLU A 197 16.92 -37.93 2.11
N HIS A 198 16.56 -38.63 3.19
CA HIS A 198 15.96 -38.01 4.37
C HIS A 198 16.87 -36.93 4.99
N LEU A 199 18.17 -37.19 5.15
CA LEU A 199 19.11 -36.18 5.66
C LEU A 199 19.19 -34.95 4.75
N VAL A 200 19.15 -35.16 3.44
CA VAL A 200 19.14 -34.08 2.43
C VAL A 200 17.85 -33.27 2.52
N ASP A 201 16.70 -33.93 2.58
CA ASP A 201 15.38 -33.29 2.62
C ASP A 201 15.21 -32.44 3.88
N VAL A 202 15.56 -32.98 5.06
CA VAL A 202 15.42 -32.25 6.33
C VAL A 202 16.39 -31.07 6.45
N SER A 203 17.46 -31.08 5.67
CA SER A 203 18.43 -29.97 5.66
C SER A 203 17.91 -28.72 4.94
N ASP A 204 16.82 -28.81 4.16
CA ASP A 204 16.07 -27.69 3.55
C ASP A 204 16.96 -26.58 2.94
N GLY A 205 17.93 -26.98 2.13
CA GLY A 205 18.86 -26.07 1.46
C GLY A 205 20.00 -25.50 2.32
N ASP A 206 20.19 -25.98 3.56
CA ASP A 206 21.30 -25.65 4.47
C ASP A 206 22.37 -26.77 4.50
N ALA A 207 23.50 -26.54 3.83
CA ALA A 207 24.62 -27.49 3.82
C ALA A 207 25.28 -27.68 5.18
N ARG A 208 25.23 -26.69 6.09
CA ARG A 208 25.82 -26.83 7.43
C ARG A 208 24.97 -27.78 8.27
N THR A 209 23.65 -27.68 8.17
CA THR A 209 22.73 -28.62 8.81
C THR A 209 22.97 -30.05 8.32
N LEU A 210 23.06 -30.24 7.00
CA LEU A 210 23.37 -31.54 6.40
C LEU A 210 24.68 -32.15 6.92
N LEU A 211 25.76 -31.37 6.90
CA LEU A 211 27.07 -31.86 7.32
C LEU A 211 27.11 -32.20 8.82
N ASN A 212 26.40 -31.44 9.65
CA ASN A 212 26.29 -31.75 11.08
C ASN A 212 25.46 -33.02 11.32
N ALA A 213 24.37 -33.22 10.57
CA ALA A 213 23.55 -34.42 10.67
C ALA A 213 24.33 -35.66 10.19
N LEU A 214 25.05 -35.55 9.06
CA LEU A 214 25.95 -36.60 8.58
C LEU A 214 27.06 -36.91 9.59
N GLU A 215 27.68 -35.89 10.20
CA GLU A 215 28.68 -36.08 11.25
C GLU A 215 28.10 -36.88 12.42
N LEU A 216 26.92 -36.49 12.91
CA LEU A 216 26.28 -37.19 14.01
C LEU A 216 25.87 -38.61 13.65
N ALA A 217 25.29 -38.83 12.46
CA ALA A 217 24.87 -40.15 11.99
C ALA A 217 26.05 -41.11 11.86
N VAL A 218 27.15 -40.65 11.27
CA VAL A 218 28.35 -41.46 11.08
C VAL A 218 29.09 -41.70 12.39
N GLU A 219 29.21 -40.72 13.28
CA GLU A 219 30.00 -40.84 14.51
C GLU A 219 29.27 -41.62 15.62
N THR A 220 27.94 -41.65 15.60
CA THR A 220 27.14 -42.39 16.60
C THR A 220 26.74 -43.80 16.18
N THR A 221 26.94 -44.15 14.91
CA THR A 221 26.61 -45.49 14.37
C THR A 221 27.83 -46.40 14.35
N GLY A 222 27.72 -47.58 14.98
CA GLY A 222 28.74 -48.63 14.93
C GLY A 222 30.05 -48.33 15.69
N GLU A 223 30.93 -49.33 15.80
CA GLU A 223 32.28 -49.14 16.35
C GLU A 223 33.23 -48.50 15.31
N PRO A 224 34.34 -47.84 15.73
CA PRO A 224 35.20 -47.04 14.83
C PRO A 224 35.83 -47.81 13.65
N ASP A 225 35.99 -49.13 13.76
CA ASP A 225 36.71 -49.97 12.79
C ASP A 225 35.81 -51.00 12.07
N GLU A 226 34.49 -50.88 12.19
CA GLU A 226 33.53 -51.77 11.51
C GLU A 226 32.75 -51.03 10.41
N PRO A 227 32.24 -51.76 9.39
CA PRO A 227 31.33 -51.19 8.40
C PRO A 227 30.13 -50.54 9.09
N LYS A 228 29.85 -49.29 8.74
CA LYS A 228 28.76 -48.51 9.33
C LYS A 228 27.54 -48.59 8.44
N TYR A 229 26.45 -49.15 8.98
CA TYR A 229 25.15 -49.16 8.34
C TYR A 229 24.24 -48.14 9.03
N ILE A 230 23.93 -47.04 8.34
CA ILE A 230 23.06 -45.98 8.84
C ILE A 230 21.63 -46.31 8.41
N SER A 231 20.82 -46.77 9.37
CA SER A 231 19.39 -46.97 9.18
C SER A 231 18.64 -45.65 9.07
N LEU A 232 17.41 -45.69 8.56
CA LEU A 232 16.52 -44.53 8.53
C LEU A 232 16.31 -43.95 9.94
N ALA A 233 16.12 -44.80 10.95
CA ALA A 233 15.97 -44.38 12.34
C ALA A 233 17.23 -43.68 12.90
N ALA A 234 18.43 -44.16 12.55
CA ALA A 234 19.68 -43.50 12.96
C ALA A 234 19.86 -42.14 12.26
N ALA A 235 19.43 -42.04 10.99
CA ALA A 235 19.41 -40.76 10.27
C ALA A 235 18.41 -39.77 10.92
N GLU A 236 17.20 -40.22 11.27
CA GLU A 236 16.21 -39.43 11.99
C GLU A 236 16.75 -38.93 13.35
N ASP A 237 17.38 -39.81 14.14
CA ASP A 237 17.97 -39.47 15.45
C ASP A 237 19.16 -38.50 15.33
N SER A 238 19.91 -38.57 14.23
CA SER A 238 21.07 -37.70 13.97
C SER A 238 20.69 -36.24 13.71
N ILE A 239 19.41 -36.00 13.42
CA ILE A 239 18.86 -34.66 13.29
C ILE A 239 18.18 -34.33 14.62
N GLN A 240 18.98 -33.95 15.63
CA GLN A 240 18.44 -33.23 16.79
C GLN A 240 18.03 -31.81 16.37
N GLN A 241 17.00 -31.70 15.54
CA GLN A 241 16.26 -30.45 15.45
C GLN A 241 15.61 -30.20 16.80
N LYS A 242 15.80 -28.98 17.31
CA LYS A 242 14.78 -28.35 18.15
C LYS A 242 13.46 -28.46 17.38
N ALA A 243 12.64 -29.39 17.83
CA ALA A 243 11.23 -29.57 17.51
C ALA A 243 10.88 -29.92 16.06
N VAL A 244 10.56 -31.21 15.86
CA VAL A 244 9.42 -31.71 15.06
C VAL A 244 9.10 -30.94 13.78
N LEU A 245 9.69 -31.28 12.64
CA LEU A 245 9.04 -31.07 11.33
C LEU A 245 9.14 -32.37 10.54
N TYR A 246 8.03 -33.12 10.41
CA TYR A 246 6.93 -32.95 9.44
C TYR A 246 7.36 -33.26 8.00
N ASP A 247 6.40 -33.81 7.25
CA ASP A 247 6.51 -34.68 6.07
C ASP A 247 7.28 -34.11 4.87
N LYS A 248 7.65 -35.04 3.97
CA LYS A 248 8.61 -35.03 2.84
C LYS A 248 8.55 -33.93 1.76
N GLU A 249 7.83 -32.84 1.98
CA GLU A 249 7.76 -31.72 1.02
C GLU A 249 7.72 -30.41 1.84
N GLY A 250 8.78 -29.59 1.78
CA GLY A 250 8.90 -28.31 2.51
C GLY A 250 7.75 -27.31 2.28
N ASP A 251 6.83 -27.63 1.37
CA ASP A 251 5.55 -26.94 1.17
C ASP A 251 4.58 -27.11 2.35
N TYR A 252 4.68 -28.17 3.16
CA TYR A 252 3.69 -28.43 4.22
C TYR A 252 3.65 -27.34 5.31
N HIS A 253 4.80 -26.78 5.70
CA HIS A 253 4.84 -25.64 6.62
C HIS A 253 4.10 -24.42 6.03
N PHE A 254 4.38 -24.10 4.76
CA PHE A 254 3.70 -23.02 4.04
C PHE A 254 2.21 -23.29 3.89
N ASP A 255 1.82 -24.54 3.66
CA ASP A 255 0.43 -24.94 3.56
C ASP A 255 -0.29 -24.83 4.91
N VAL A 256 0.34 -25.21 6.01
CA VAL A 256 -0.25 -25.11 7.35
C VAL A 256 -0.40 -23.66 7.78
N ILE A 257 0.62 -22.81 7.60
CA ILE A 257 0.47 -21.38 7.93
C ILE A 257 -0.51 -20.70 6.97
N SER A 258 -0.57 -21.12 5.71
CA SER A 258 -1.54 -20.63 4.75
C SER A 258 -2.96 -21.07 5.11
N ALA A 259 -3.16 -22.32 5.55
CA ALA A 259 -4.43 -22.82 6.06
C ALA A 259 -4.85 -22.09 7.33
N PHE A 260 -3.91 -21.80 8.24
CA PHE A 260 -4.15 -20.98 9.44
C PHE A 260 -4.65 -19.58 9.08
N ILE A 261 -3.93 -18.86 8.21
CA ILE A 261 -4.34 -17.51 7.80
C ILE A 261 -5.65 -17.52 6.99
N LYS A 262 -5.85 -18.52 6.13
CA LYS A 262 -7.14 -18.71 5.44
C LYS A 262 -8.28 -18.99 6.39
N SER A 263 -8.04 -19.71 7.48
CA SER A 263 -9.05 -19.97 8.53
C SER A 263 -9.39 -18.70 9.30
N ILE A 264 -8.38 -17.89 9.64
CA ILE A 264 -8.60 -16.54 10.22
C ILE A 264 -9.42 -15.68 9.25
N ARG A 265 -9.02 -15.57 7.99
CA ARG A 265 -9.73 -14.82 6.94
C ARG A 265 -11.16 -15.30 6.75
N GLY A 266 -11.35 -16.62 6.74
CA GLY A 266 -12.64 -17.30 6.66
C GLY A 266 -13.51 -17.17 7.91
N SER A 267 -12.99 -16.55 8.97
CA SER A 267 -13.65 -16.39 10.27
C SER A 267 -14.06 -17.72 10.93
N ASP A 268 -13.21 -18.74 10.77
CA ASP A 268 -13.37 -20.05 11.41
C ASP A 268 -12.40 -20.17 12.61
N PRO A 269 -12.85 -19.87 13.84
CA PRO A 269 -12.00 -19.91 15.03
C PRO A 269 -11.55 -21.33 15.39
N ASP A 270 -12.37 -22.34 15.10
CA ASP A 270 -12.06 -23.74 15.41
C ASP A 270 -10.93 -24.24 14.50
N ALA A 271 -11.03 -23.99 13.20
CA ALA A 271 -9.97 -24.31 12.25
C ALA A 271 -8.69 -23.50 12.54
N ALA A 272 -8.81 -22.22 12.89
CA ALA A 272 -7.66 -21.39 13.26
C ALA A 272 -6.91 -21.98 14.48
N LEU A 273 -7.63 -22.39 15.53
CA LEU A 273 -7.02 -23.06 16.68
C LEU A 273 -6.39 -24.40 16.33
N TYR A 274 -7.03 -25.20 15.48
CA TYR A 274 -6.48 -26.48 15.04
C TYR A 274 -5.14 -26.31 14.30
N TRP A 275 -5.09 -25.42 13.30
CA TRP A 275 -3.84 -25.17 12.56
C TRP A 275 -2.76 -24.51 13.43
N LEU A 276 -3.15 -23.63 14.36
CA LEU A 276 -2.23 -23.08 15.35
C LEU A 276 -1.64 -24.17 16.24
N ALA A 277 -2.47 -25.06 16.78
CA ALA A 277 -2.02 -26.17 17.62
C ALA A 277 -1.09 -27.11 16.85
N ARG A 278 -1.41 -27.39 15.58
CA ARG A 278 -0.54 -28.14 14.66
C ARG A 278 0.83 -27.48 14.52
N MET A 279 0.90 -26.18 14.25
CA MET A 279 2.17 -25.44 14.16
C MET A 279 2.96 -25.44 15.48
N VAL A 280 2.30 -25.16 16.61
CA VAL A 280 2.97 -25.15 17.92
C VAL A 280 3.48 -26.55 18.29
N HIS A 281 2.74 -27.61 17.95
CA HIS A 281 3.19 -28.98 18.15
C HIS A 281 4.36 -29.34 17.22
N ALA A 282 4.36 -28.80 16.01
CA ALA A 282 5.43 -28.85 15.01
C ALA A 282 6.65 -27.97 15.32
N GLY A 283 6.78 -27.45 16.54
CA GLY A 283 7.95 -26.64 16.85
C GLY A 283 8.06 -25.31 16.13
N GLU A 284 7.00 -24.87 15.44
CA GLU A 284 6.99 -23.65 14.67
C GLU A 284 7.38 -22.45 15.52
N GLU A 285 8.22 -21.57 14.98
CA GLU A 285 8.76 -20.46 15.74
C GLU A 285 7.64 -19.46 16.07
N PRO A 286 7.32 -19.19 17.35
CA PRO A 286 6.15 -18.37 17.70
C PRO A 286 6.19 -16.95 17.15
N ARG A 287 7.37 -16.31 17.01
CA ARG A 287 7.45 -14.98 16.38
C ARG A 287 7.05 -15.04 14.91
N PHE A 288 7.34 -16.12 14.19
CA PHE A 288 6.83 -16.33 12.84
C PHE A 288 5.30 -16.33 12.80
N ILE A 289 4.65 -17.07 13.71
CA ILE A 289 3.18 -17.10 13.80
C ILE A 289 2.62 -15.70 14.13
N PHE A 290 3.20 -14.99 15.09
CA PHE A 290 2.79 -13.62 15.42
C PHE A 290 2.99 -12.64 14.25
N ARG A 291 4.10 -12.73 13.50
CA ARG A 291 4.31 -11.92 12.29
C ARG A 291 3.19 -12.14 11.27
N ARG A 292 2.77 -13.38 11.06
CA ARG A 292 1.67 -13.70 10.12
C ARG A 292 0.33 -13.18 10.62
N MET A 293 0.08 -13.23 11.93
CA MET A 293 -1.10 -12.62 12.55
C MET A 293 -1.10 -11.09 12.44
N LEU A 294 0.05 -10.42 12.61
CA LEU A 294 0.18 -8.96 12.45
C LEU A 294 -0.13 -8.53 11.01
N ILE A 295 0.35 -9.29 10.02
CA ILE A 295 0.02 -9.06 8.61
C ILE A 295 -1.49 -9.23 8.38
N SER A 296 -2.07 -10.34 8.86
CA SER A 296 -3.51 -10.61 8.73
C SER A 296 -4.37 -9.54 9.43
N ALA A 297 -3.93 -9.02 10.58
CA ALA A 297 -4.59 -7.91 11.25
C ALA A 297 -4.70 -6.65 10.37
N ALA A 298 -3.72 -6.39 9.50
CA ALA A 298 -3.73 -5.25 8.58
C ALA A 298 -4.37 -5.56 7.21
N GLU A 299 -4.22 -6.79 6.71
CA GLU A 299 -4.67 -7.24 5.39
C GLU A 299 -6.12 -7.75 5.39
N ASP A 300 -6.49 -8.57 6.36
CA ASP A 300 -7.76 -9.30 6.38
C ASP A 300 -8.80 -8.66 7.32
N ILE A 301 -8.33 -8.03 8.41
CA ILE A 301 -9.19 -7.29 9.35
C ILE A 301 -9.20 -5.80 8.98
N GLY A 302 -8.01 -5.21 8.77
CA GLY A 302 -7.86 -3.84 8.29
C GLY A 302 -8.56 -2.82 9.17
N LEU A 303 -9.31 -1.90 8.55
CA LEU A 303 -10.07 -0.89 9.28
C LEU A 303 -11.45 -1.37 9.74
N ALA A 304 -11.87 -2.61 9.45
CA ALA A 304 -13.11 -3.12 10.04
C ALA A 304 -12.97 -3.23 11.57
N ASP A 305 -11.78 -3.53 12.06
CA ASP A 305 -11.42 -3.39 13.48
C ASP A 305 -9.97 -2.91 13.65
N PRO A 306 -9.73 -1.59 13.82
CA PRO A 306 -8.40 -1.04 14.00
C PRO A 306 -7.65 -1.56 15.24
N ASN A 307 -8.34 -2.14 16.23
CA ASN A 307 -7.69 -2.68 17.42
C ASN A 307 -7.01 -4.02 17.17
N ALA A 308 -7.29 -4.71 16.06
CA ALA A 308 -6.70 -6.01 15.77
C ALA A 308 -5.17 -5.98 15.81
N LEU A 309 -4.55 -4.96 15.23
CA LEU A 309 -3.09 -4.80 15.26
C LEU A 309 -2.57 -4.62 16.70
N VAL A 310 -3.28 -3.83 17.50
CA VAL A 310 -2.92 -3.55 18.90
C VAL A 310 -3.01 -4.81 19.76
N VAL A 311 -4.07 -5.61 19.57
CA VAL A 311 -4.29 -6.86 20.31
C VAL A 311 -3.20 -7.88 19.98
N VAL A 312 -2.87 -8.06 18.70
CA VAL A 312 -1.83 -9.00 18.28
C VAL A 312 -0.46 -8.56 18.78
N GLU A 313 -0.14 -7.27 18.68
CA GLU A 313 1.13 -6.71 19.18
C GLU A 313 1.25 -6.90 20.71
N ALA A 314 0.18 -6.64 21.46
CA ALA A 314 0.17 -6.85 22.91
C ALA A 314 0.36 -8.33 23.27
N ALA A 315 -0.27 -9.25 22.52
CA ALA A 315 -0.11 -10.68 22.72
C ALA A 315 1.33 -11.13 22.38
N ALA A 316 1.93 -10.62 21.31
CA ALA A 316 3.31 -10.90 20.93
C ALA A 316 4.30 -10.38 22.00
N ALA A 317 4.12 -9.15 22.46
CA ALA A 317 4.96 -8.56 23.51
C ALA A 317 4.81 -9.27 24.87
N ALA A 318 3.61 -9.74 25.20
CA ALA A 318 3.39 -10.57 26.38
C ALA A 318 4.07 -11.94 26.23
N PHE A 319 3.96 -12.55 25.04
CA PHE A 319 4.64 -13.81 24.73
C PHE A 319 6.16 -13.70 24.90
N GLU A 320 6.81 -12.64 24.41
CA GLU A 320 8.26 -12.41 24.58
C GLU A 320 8.71 -12.41 26.05
N ARG A 321 7.85 -11.92 26.96
CA ARG A 321 8.16 -11.84 28.39
C ARG A 321 7.95 -13.17 29.11
N ILE A 322 7.05 -14.01 28.59
CA ILE A 322 6.56 -15.21 29.29
C ILE A 322 7.18 -16.48 28.71
N GLY A 323 7.30 -16.58 27.39
CA GLY A 323 7.80 -17.76 26.69
C GLY A 323 6.85 -18.96 26.75
N LEU A 324 7.29 -20.11 26.24
CA LEU A 324 6.55 -21.38 26.34
C LEU A 324 6.82 -22.07 27.68
N PRO A 325 5.86 -22.84 28.22
CA PRO A 325 4.57 -23.24 27.61
C PRO A 325 3.40 -22.24 27.77
N GLU A 326 3.41 -21.33 28.75
CA GLU A 326 2.30 -20.41 29.06
C GLU A 326 2.01 -19.41 27.93
N GLY A 327 3.01 -19.14 27.08
CA GLY A 327 2.88 -18.35 25.86
C GLY A 327 1.81 -18.85 24.88
N ARG A 328 1.42 -20.13 24.96
CA ARG A 328 0.33 -20.71 24.16
C ARG A 328 -1.00 -19.96 24.32
N PHE A 329 -1.28 -19.43 25.50
CA PHE A 329 -2.50 -18.63 25.74
C PHE A 329 -2.51 -17.33 24.92
N HIS A 330 -1.35 -16.70 24.75
CA HIS A 330 -1.21 -15.45 24.00
C HIS A 330 -1.39 -15.70 22.50
N LEU A 331 -0.81 -16.79 21.99
CA LEU A 331 -1.01 -17.24 20.61
C LEU A 331 -2.50 -17.53 20.35
N ALA A 332 -3.15 -18.30 21.22
CA ALA A 332 -4.55 -18.66 21.08
C ALA A 332 -5.47 -17.43 21.16
N GLN A 333 -5.21 -16.50 22.10
CA GLN A 333 -5.98 -15.28 22.25
C GLN A 333 -5.90 -14.39 21.00
N ALA A 334 -4.70 -14.20 20.45
CA ALA A 334 -4.52 -13.44 19.22
C ALA A 334 -5.25 -14.08 18.03
N ALA A 335 -5.09 -15.40 17.85
CA ALA A 335 -5.75 -16.13 16.76
C ALA A 335 -7.28 -16.06 16.85
N LEU A 336 -7.85 -16.27 18.04
CA LEU A 336 -9.30 -16.18 18.27
C LEU A 336 -9.84 -14.78 18.05
N TYR A 337 -9.10 -13.75 18.48
CA TYR A 337 -9.49 -12.37 18.24
C TYR A 337 -9.59 -12.09 16.74
N LEU A 338 -8.55 -12.44 15.97
CA LEU A 338 -8.54 -12.22 14.52
C LEU A 338 -9.60 -13.04 13.78
N ALA A 339 -9.78 -14.31 14.17
CA ALA A 339 -10.79 -15.17 13.56
C ALA A 339 -12.21 -14.63 13.79
N THR A 340 -12.49 -14.06 14.95
CA THR A 340 -13.83 -13.54 15.30
C THR A 340 -14.03 -12.06 14.97
N ALA A 341 -12.97 -11.32 14.62
CA ALA A 341 -13.05 -9.93 14.20
C ALA A 341 -13.78 -9.78 12.85
N LYS A 342 -14.42 -8.62 12.65
CA LYS A 342 -14.98 -8.24 11.36
C LYS A 342 -13.86 -8.08 10.33
N LYS A 343 -14.15 -8.44 9.07
CA LYS A 343 -13.14 -8.49 8.01
C LYS A 343 -13.24 -7.29 7.08
N SER A 344 -12.10 -6.79 6.64
CA SER A 344 -11.98 -5.82 5.56
C SER A 344 -10.59 -5.90 4.95
N ASN A 345 -10.54 -5.91 3.62
CA ASN A 345 -9.33 -5.85 2.82
C ASN A 345 -9.14 -4.49 2.15
N SER A 346 -9.81 -3.44 2.63
CA SER A 346 -9.78 -2.09 2.05
C SER A 346 -8.37 -1.46 2.00
N THR A 347 -7.46 -1.92 2.86
CA THR A 347 -6.04 -1.56 2.87
C THR A 347 -5.32 -1.97 1.57
N MET A 348 -5.87 -2.94 0.83
CA MET A 348 -5.38 -3.32 -0.50
C MET A 348 -5.43 -2.19 -1.52
N GLY A 349 -6.21 -1.14 -1.27
CA GLY A 349 -6.23 0.09 -2.05
C GLY A 349 -4.85 0.74 -2.24
N PHE A 350 -3.92 0.51 -1.31
CA PHE A 350 -2.53 0.93 -1.49
C PHE A 350 -1.83 0.23 -2.66
N PHE A 351 -2.06 -1.07 -2.85
CA PHE A 351 -1.46 -1.82 -3.96
C PHE A 351 -2.06 -1.42 -5.31
N ASP A 352 -3.35 -1.07 -5.35
CA ASP A 352 -3.98 -0.49 -6.53
C ASP A 352 -3.36 0.87 -6.88
N ALA A 353 -3.11 1.71 -5.87
CA ALA A 353 -2.38 2.97 -6.05
C ALA A 353 -0.94 2.73 -6.53
N LEU A 354 -0.23 1.75 -5.95
CA LEU A 354 1.13 1.40 -6.33
C LEU A 354 1.21 0.97 -7.79
N LYS A 355 0.30 0.09 -8.22
CA LYS A 355 0.18 -0.32 -9.62
C LYS A 355 -0.04 0.88 -10.51
N LYS A 356 -0.93 1.80 -10.12
CA LYS A 356 -1.22 2.98 -10.92
C LYS A 356 -0.02 3.93 -11.06
N VAL A 357 0.74 4.11 -9.98
CA VAL A 357 2.00 4.88 -9.99
C VAL A 357 3.03 4.28 -10.96
N THR A 358 3.10 2.94 -11.07
CA THR A 358 4.03 2.31 -12.04
C THR A 358 3.61 2.48 -13.49
N GLU A 359 2.31 2.64 -13.77
CA GLU A 359 1.76 2.79 -15.12
C GLU A 359 1.78 4.23 -15.63
N GLU A 360 1.86 5.24 -14.76
CA GLU A 360 1.77 6.65 -15.15
C GLU A 360 3.13 7.29 -15.49
N ALA A 361 3.15 8.00 -16.63
CA ALA A 361 4.32 8.73 -17.12
C ALA A 361 4.50 10.12 -16.46
N GLN A 362 3.40 10.77 -16.02
CA GLN A 362 3.44 12.06 -15.34
C GLN A 362 3.49 11.86 -13.82
N ARG A 363 4.58 12.37 -13.21
CA ARG A 363 4.91 12.16 -11.78
C ARG A 363 4.75 13.41 -10.93
N GLU A 364 4.24 14.49 -11.51
CA GLU A 364 4.27 15.79 -10.84
C GLU A 364 3.12 15.96 -9.84
N VAL A 365 3.48 16.34 -8.62
CA VAL A 365 2.53 16.74 -7.58
C VAL A 365 1.79 18.01 -8.04
N PRO A 366 0.45 18.09 -7.90
CA PRO A 366 -0.30 19.31 -8.18
C PRO A 366 0.29 20.52 -7.47
N ASN A 367 0.34 21.68 -8.14
CA ASN A 367 1.09 22.83 -7.64
C ASN A 367 0.63 23.29 -6.24
N HIS A 368 -0.68 23.30 -6.00
CA HIS A 368 -1.30 23.66 -4.71
C HIS A 368 -1.02 22.66 -3.57
N LEU A 369 -0.39 21.52 -3.84
CA LEU A 369 0.02 20.54 -2.81
C LEU A 369 1.55 20.50 -2.64
N ARG A 370 2.30 21.30 -3.40
CA ARG A 370 3.76 21.37 -3.30
C ARG A 370 4.17 22.13 -2.04
N ASP A 371 5.35 21.79 -1.53
CA ASP A 371 5.94 22.44 -0.35
C ASP A 371 6.18 23.93 -0.60
N ASN A 372 5.47 24.78 0.13
CA ASN A 372 5.58 26.24 0.03
C ASN A 372 6.84 26.80 0.73
N SER A 373 7.50 26.00 1.57
CA SER A 373 8.65 26.43 2.38
C SER A 373 9.97 26.40 1.62
N ARG A 374 10.00 25.73 0.45
CA ARG A 374 11.23 25.51 -0.33
C ARG A 374 11.58 26.64 -1.30
N ASP A 375 10.63 27.50 -1.67
CA ASP A 375 10.84 28.55 -2.68
C ASP A 375 10.42 29.94 -2.18
N ALA A 376 11.39 30.68 -1.64
CA ALA A 376 11.20 32.10 -1.31
C ALA A 376 11.24 33.03 -2.55
N LYS A 377 11.60 32.52 -3.74
CA LYS A 377 11.71 33.30 -4.99
C LYS A 377 11.39 32.45 -6.24
N GLY A 378 10.15 32.52 -6.73
CA GLY A 378 9.92 32.53 -8.19
C GLY A 378 8.97 31.52 -8.84
N PHE A 379 8.48 30.48 -8.17
CA PHE A 379 7.73 29.41 -8.86
C PHE A 379 6.29 29.14 -8.37
N GLY A 380 5.78 29.88 -7.37
CA GLY A 380 4.37 29.75 -6.94
C GLY A 380 4.02 28.39 -6.34
N HIS A 381 4.99 27.64 -5.79
CA HIS A 381 4.76 26.34 -5.17
C HIS A 381 3.82 26.44 -3.96
N GLY A 382 2.80 25.58 -3.91
CA GLY A 382 1.80 25.58 -2.85
C GLY A 382 0.72 26.67 -3.01
N GLU A 383 0.76 27.47 -4.07
CA GLU A 383 -0.25 28.48 -4.35
C GLU A 383 -1.61 27.84 -4.67
N GLY A 384 -2.67 28.30 -4.00
CA GLY A 384 -4.03 27.76 -4.13
C GLY A 384 -4.36 26.60 -3.20
N TYR A 385 -3.52 26.29 -2.20
CA TYR A 385 -3.81 25.26 -1.19
C TYR A 385 -4.93 25.67 -0.24
N LEU A 386 -6.02 24.92 -0.21
CA LEU A 386 -7.12 25.11 0.73
C LEU A 386 -6.80 24.42 2.07
N TYR A 387 -6.43 25.18 3.10
CA TYR A 387 -6.06 24.64 4.42
C TYR A 387 -7.29 24.12 5.20
N PRO A 388 -7.49 22.80 5.40
CA PRO A 388 -8.76 22.25 5.88
C PRO A 388 -9.22 22.76 7.26
N HIS A 389 -8.29 23.05 8.17
CA HIS A 389 -8.66 23.54 9.51
C HIS A 389 -9.22 24.96 9.54
N ALA A 390 -9.06 25.74 8.46
CA ALA A 390 -9.69 27.06 8.32
C ALA A 390 -11.18 26.98 7.96
N TYR A 391 -11.70 25.78 7.67
CA TYR A 391 -13.08 25.57 7.22
C TYR A 391 -13.93 24.86 8.27
N SER A 392 -15.24 25.06 8.15
CA SER A 392 -16.24 24.41 9.00
C SER A 392 -16.11 22.87 8.93
N GLY A 393 -16.12 22.22 10.09
CA GLY A 393 -15.93 20.76 10.18
C GLY A 393 -14.49 20.30 9.89
N HIS A 394 -13.52 21.22 9.84
CA HIS A 394 -12.11 20.95 9.54
C HIS A 394 -11.89 20.22 8.20
N TRP A 395 -12.72 20.54 7.20
CA TRP A 395 -12.69 19.91 5.89
C TRP A 395 -13.15 20.88 4.79
N VAL A 396 -12.56 20.75 3.60
CA VAL A 396 -12.92 21.50 2.40
C VAL A 396 -12.86 20.60 1.18
N ALA A 397 -13.80 20.80 0.25
CA ALA A 397 -13.82 20.08 -1.01
C ALA A 397 -12.69 20.57 -1.93
N GLN A 398 -11.56 19.85 -1.91
CA GLN A 398 -10.37 20.13 -2.74
C GLN A 398 -9.97 18.88 -3.54
N GLN A 399 -9.44 19.07 -4.74
CA GLN A 399 -8.79 18.01 -5.50
C GLN A 399 -7.39 17.69 -4.93
N TYR A 400 -7.19 16.47 -4.43
CA TYR A 400 -5.90 16.03 -3.89
C TYR A 400 -5.09 15.13 -4.84
N LEU A 401 -5.77 14.35 -5.70
CA LEU A 401 -5.10 13.55 -6.72
C LEU A 401 -4.71 14.42 -7.93
N PRO A 402 -3.68 14.05 -8.72
CA PRO A 402 -3.41 14.66 -10.01
C PRO A 402 -4.64 14.63 -10.94
N ALA A 403 -4.74 15.59 -11.86
CA ALA A 403 -5.87 15.68 -12.79
C ALA A 403 -6.06 14.39 -13.62
N ALA A 404 -4.96 13.71 -13.99
CA ALA A 404 -5.00 12.43 -14.70
C ALA A 404 -5.67 11.29 -13.90
N LEU A 405 -5.66 11.39 -12.57
CA LEU A 405 -6.24 10.43 -11.64
C LEU A 405 -7.57 10.89 -11.05
N GLN A 406 -8.17 11.94 -11.60
CA GLN A 406 -9.44 12.46 -11.12
C GLN A 406 -10.55 11.39 -11.21
N GLY A 407 -11.34 11.27 -10.15
CA GLY A 407 -12.41 10.26 -10.04
C GLY A 407 -11.92 8.83 -9.77
N LYS A 408 -10.60 8.59 -9.64
CA LYS A 408 -10.09 7.28 -9.21
C LYS A 408 -10.33 7.06 -7.73
N ILE A 409 -10.69 5.83 -7.39
CA ILE A 409 -10.96 5.39 -6.03
C ILE A 409 -9.91 4.33 -5.68
N PHE A 410 -9.17 4.57 -4.60
CA PHE A 410 -8.25 3.58 -4.03
C PHE A 410 -8.83 2.95 -2.76
N TYR A 411 -9.48 3.75 -1.92
CA TYR A 411 -10.07 3.28 -0.67
C TYR A 411 -11.60 3.26 -0.77
N ASN A 412 -12.19 2.09 -0.59
CA ASN A 412 -13.64 1.91 -0.49
C ASN A 412 -13.96 1.24 0.85
N PRO A 413 -14.46 2.02 1.85
CA PRO A 413 -14.83 1.44 3.14
C PRO A 413 -15.87 0.34 2.97
N GLY A 414 -15.71 -0.77 3.69
CA GLY A 414 -16.70 -1.83 3.78
C GLY A 414 -17.92 -1.44 4.61
N ASP A 415 -18.89 -2.36 4.67
CA ASP A 415 -20.12 -2.25 5.46
C ASP A 415 -19.99 -2.87 6.86
N GLN A 416 -18.77 -3.31 7.24
CA GLN A 416 -18.49 -3.97 8.49
C GLN A 416 -17.69 -3.09 9.46
N GLY A 417 -18.01 -3.23 10.74
CA GLY A 417 -17.17 -2.76 11.85
C GLY A 417 -17.01 -1.25 11.89
N TYR A 418 -15.78 -0.78 12.11
CA TYR A 418 -15.49 0.65 12.13
C TYR A 418 -15.64 1.28 10.74
N GLU A 419 -15.37 0.56 9.65
CA GLU A 419 -15.58 1.10 8.30
C GLU A 419 -17.04 1.46 8.04
N ALA A 420 -17.98 0.65 8.52
CA ALA A 420 -19.40 0.93 8.42
C ALA A 420 -19.79 2.29 9.01
N THR A 421 -19.12 2.72 10.09
CA THR A 421 -19.43 3.99 10.76
C THR A 421 -18.90 5.21 10.01
N ILE A 422 -17.83 5.03 9.21
CA ILE A 422 -17.22 6.11 8.43
C ILE A 422 -17.58 6.07 6.94
N ALA A 423 -18.20 5.00 6.45
CA ALA A 423 -18.48 4.78 5.03
C ALA A 423 -19.30 5.93 4.41
N SER A 424 -20.40 6.30 5.07
CA SER A 424 -21.28 7.40 4.61
C SER A 424 -20.54 8.74 4.57
N GLU A 425 -19.70 9.03 5.57
CA GLU A 425 -18.93 10.27 5.60
C GLU A 425 -17.86 10.32 4.50
N VAL A 426 -17.11 9.23 4.31
CA VAL A 426 -16.08 9.13 3.25
C VAL A 426 -16.70 9.27 1.86
N GLN A 427 -17.85 8.62 1.62
CA GLN A 427 -18.59 8.73 0.36
C GLN A 427 -19.16 10.13 0.17
N GLY A 428 -19.82 10.71 1.17
CA GLY A 428 -20.40 12.04 1.09
C GLY A 428 -19.36 13.13 0.82
N ARG A 429 -18.19 13.08 1.48
CA ARG A 429 -17.06 14.00 1.22
C ARG A 429 -16.51 13.84 -0.20
N ARG A 430 -16.46 12.62 -0.72
CA ARG A 430 -16.02 12.33 -2.09
C ARG A 430 -16.98 12.91 -3.12
N GLU A 431 -18.29 12.78 -2.91
CA GLU A 431 -19.32 13.36 -3.77
C GLU A 431 -19.22 14.89 -3.79
N GLU A 432 -19.08 15.51 -2.60
CA GLU A 432 -18.90 16.96 -2.47
C GLU A 432 -17.62 17.45 -3.18
N GLN A 433 -16.52 16.68 -3.15
CA GLN A 433 -15.29 16.97 -3.90
C GLN A 433 -15.48 16.91 -5.42
N LEU A 434 -16.15 15.88 -5.93
CA LEU A 434 -16.38 15.76 -7.37
C LEU A 434 -17.29 16.87 -7.90
N GLU A 435 -18.30 17.24 -7.13
CA GLU A 435 -19.26 18.27 -7.48
C GLU A 435 -18.65 19.69 -7.39
N SER A 436 -17.84 19.99 -6.37
CA SER A 436 -17.23 21.32 -6.20
C SER A 436 -16.28 21.71 -7.32
N ILE A 437 -15.69 20.71 -8.01
CA ILE A 437 -14.76 20.90 -9.12
C ILE A 437 -15.49 21.17 -10.45
N GLN A 438 -16.77 20.81 -10.57
CA GLN A 438 -17.56 21.11 -11.77
C GLN A 438 -18.02 22.57 -11.77
N SER A 439 -17.70 23.33 -12.82
CA SER A 439 -18.32 24.63 -13.07
C SER A 439 -19.78 24.41 -13.45
N ASP A 440 -20.72 24.97 -12.70
CA ASP A 440 -22.10 25.06 -13.17
C ASP A 440 -22.14 25.78 -14.53
N VAL A 441 -23.14 25.50 -15.37
CA VAL A 441 -23.24 25.99 -16.77
C VAL A 441 -23.37 27.53 -16.88
N PHE A 442 -23.42 28.25 -15.75
CA PHE A 442 -23.15 29.67 -15.72
C PHE A 442 -21.65 29.91 -15.52
N VAL A 443 -20.99 30.18 -16.63
CA VAL A 443 -19.62 30.67 -16.68
C VAL A 443 -19.56 32.01 -15.94
N GLU A 444 -19.00 32.00 -14.74
CA GLU A 444 -18.35 33.19 -14.24
C GLU A 444 -17.05 33.31 -15.06
N HIS A 445 -17.09 34.12 -16.11
CA HIS A 445 -15.92 34.44 -16.91
C HIS A 445 -14.96 35.24 -16.03
N LEU A 446 -14.08 34.55 -15.31
CA LEU A 446 -12.96 35.16 -14.60
C LEU A 446 -12.08 35.87 -15.63
N SER A 447 -12.15 37.20 -15.68
CA SER A 447 -11.19 38.03 -16.40
C SER A 447 -9.84 37.92 -15.69
N TYR A 448 -8.82 37.56 -16.48
CA TYR A 448 -7.45 37.36 -16.03
C TYR A 448 -6.90 38.62 -15.34
N SER A 449 -6.37 38.47 -14.12
CA SER A 449 -5.67 39.51 -13.36
C SER A 449 -4.35 38.94 -12.81
N PRO A 450 -3.29 39.76 -12.63
CA PRO A 450 -2.00 39.29 -12.12
C PRO A 450 -2.05 38.93 -10.61
N PRO A 451 -1.26 37.94 -10.16
CA PRO A 451 -1.42 37.29 -8.86
C PRO A 451 -1.07 38.18 -7.67
N SER A 452 -1.91 38.16 -6.62
CA SER A 452 -1.65 38.80 -5.32
C SER A 452 -2.02 37.89 -4.13
N SER A 453 -1.43 38.13 -2.96
CA SER A 453 -1.68 37.39 -1.71
C SER A 453 -3.14 37.45 -1.23
N VAL A 454 -3.91 38.41 -1.71
CA VAL A 454 -5.35 38.53 -1.44
C VAL A 454 -6.11 37.47 -2.25
N GLU A 455 -5.71 37.17 -3.49
CA GLU A 455 -6.38 36.21 -4.38
C GLU A 455 -6.32 34.74 -3.88
N ALA A 456 -5.29 34.39 -3.10
CA ALA A 456 -5.14 33.06 -2.48
C ALA A 456 -6.13 32.84 -1.32
N ILE A 457 -6.24 33.82 -0.41
CA ILE A 457 -7.24 33.84 0.69
C ILE A 457 -8.68 33.79 0.14
N TRP A 458 -8.82 34.25 -1.10
CA TRP A 458 -10.02 34.34 -1.88
C TRP A 458 -10.52 33.03 -2.45
N ARG A 459 -9.68 32.33 -3.22
CA ARG A 459 -9.97 30.97 -3.69
C ARG A 459 -10.20 30.01 -2.53
N GLU A 460 -9.50 30.25 -1.42
CA GLU A 460 -9.73 29.61 -0.14
C GLU A 460 -11.20 29.74 0.31
N ARG A 461 -11.71 30.95 0.52
CA ARG A 461 -13.08 31.16 1.04
C ARG A 461 -14.18 30.68 0.09
N SER A 462 -14.07 30.95 -1.21
CA SER A 462 -15.11 30.57 -2.18
C SER A 462 -15.33 29.06 -2.29
N ALA A 463 -14.29 28.23 -2.16
CA ALA A 463 -14.40 26.77 -2.22
C ALA A 463 -15.06 26.16 -0.94
N GLY A 464 -14.75 26.73 0.23
CA GLY A 464 -15.37 26.35 1.50
C GLY A 464 -16.84 26.73 1.61
N GLU A 465 -17.19 27.93 1.14
CA GLU A 465 -18.56 28.43 1.13
C GLU A 465 -19.44 27.64 0.15
N ARG A 466 -18.93 27.29 -1.05
CA ARG A 466 -19.64 26.45 -2.02
C ARG A 466 -20.00 25.07 -1.47
N SER A 467 -19.08 24.44 -0.74
CA SER A 467 -19.33 23.13 -0.09
C SER A 467 -20.47 23.22 0.94
N THR A 468 -20.52 24.32 1.71
CA THR A 468 -21.57 24.59 2.70
C THR A 468 -22.92 24.78 2.03
N ILE A 469 -22.97 25.53 0.93
CA ILE A 469 -24.17 25.76 0.13
C ILE A 469 -24.72 24.44 -0.44
N LEU A 470 -23.86 23.64 -1.08
CA LEU A 470 -24.26 22.34 -1.66
C LEU A 470 -24.87 21.41 -0.59
N ARG A 471 -24.22 21.30 0.57
CA ARG A 471 -24.72 20.49 1.69
C ARG A 471 -26.08 20.98 2.20
N ALA A 472 -26.28 22.30 2.31
CA ALA A 472 -27.56 22.88 2.71
C ALA A 472 -28.66 22.57 1.68
N ILE A 473 -28.37 22.75 0.38
CA ILE A 473 -29.31 22.43 -0.72
C ILE A 473 -29.73 20.96 -0.68
N ARG A 474 -28.77 20.02 -0.60
CA ARG A 474 -29.09 18.58 -0.51
C ARG A 474 -29.97 18.29 0.70
N LYS A 475 -29.62 18.83 1.86
CA LYS A 475 -30.40 18.62 3.09
C LYS A 475 -31.84 19.09 2.95
N GLU A 476 -32.07 20.28 2.39
CA GLU A 476 -33.43 20.82 2.24
C GLU A 476 -34.23 20.06 1.16
N LEU A 477 -33.61 19.69 0.04
CA LEU A 477 -34.27 18.90 -1.00
C LEU A 477 -34.77 17.54 -0.48
N PHE A 478 -34.05 16.91 0.45
CA PHE A 478 -34.39 15.58 1.00
C PHE A 478 -34.99 15.64 2.42
N ARG A 479 -35.39 16.82 2.91
CA ARG A 479 -35.81 17.02 4.31
C ARG A 479 -37.08 16.28 4.69
N GLU A 480 -38.05 16.18 3.78
CA GLU A 480 -39.31 15.48 4.04
C GLU A 480 -39.13 13.96 3.87
N HIS A 481 -39.27 13.20 4.96
CA HIS A 481 -39.02 11.76 5.02
C HIS A 481 -40.17 10.92 4.45
N THR A 482 -40.76 11.35 3.33
CA THR A 482 -41.83 10.60 2.65
C THR A 482 -41.30 9.54 1.69
N VAL A 483 -39.98 9.56 1.41
CA VAL A 483 -39.30 8.62 0.54
C VAL A 483 -39.21 7.24 1.19
N ARG A 484 -39.80 6.24 0.54
CA ARG A 484 -39.72 4.83 0.93
C ARG A 484 -38.59 4.14 0.20
N ARG A 485 -38.03 3.09 0.80
CA ARG A 485 -36.90 2.34 0.22
C ARG A 485 -37.16 1.78 -1.18
N SER A 486 -38.43 1.52 -1.53
CA SER A 486 -38.88 0.98 -2.83
C SER A 486 -39.31 2.03 -3.85
N ASP A 487 -39.27 3.32 -3.51
CA ASP A 487 -39.79 4.38 -4.36
C ASP A 487 -38.88 4.60 -5.59
N ARG A 488 -39.47 5.00 -6.71
CA ARG A 488 -38.75 5.30 -7.96
C ARG A 488 -38.48 6.78 -8.03
N VAL A 489 -37.24 7.12 -8.31
CA VAL A 489 -36.75 8.49 -8.28
C VAL A 489 -36.13 8.87 -9.64
N PHE A 490 -36.53 10.02 -10.16
CA PHE A 490 -35.86 10.63 -11.31
C PHE A 490 -35.01 11.82 -10.85
N ILE A 491 -33.74 11.84 -11.24
CA ILE A 491 -32.82 12.95 -11.00
C ILE A 491 -32.60 13.67 -12.31
N ALA A 492 -33.22 14.84 -12.44
CA ALA A 492 -32.97 15.75 -13.54
C ALA A 492 -31.69 16.55 -13.27
N ASN A 493 -30.87 16.69 -14.31
CA ASN A 493 -29.55 17.33 -14.25
C ASN A 493 -28.65 16.77 -13.14
N ALA A 494 -28.38 15.47 -13.17
CA ALA A 494 -27.69 14.76 -12.10
C ALA A 494 -26.20 15.14 -11.93
N GLY A 495 -25.60 15.86 -12.89
CA GLY A 495 -24.19 16.28 -12.80
C GLY A 495 -23.24 15.11 -12.55
N SER A 496 -22.36 15.24 -11.55
CA SER A 496 -21.48 14.16 -11.07
C SER A 496 -22.19 13.06 -10.25
N GLY A 497 -23.49 13.20 -10.01
CA GLY A 497 -24.32 12.31 -9.21
C GLY A 497 -24.68 12.86 -7.82
N PHE A 498 -24.40 14.13 -7.52
CA PHE A 498 -24.58 14.71 -6.17
C PHE A 498 -25.94 14.42 -5.51
N LEU A 499 -27.06 14.64 -6.22
CA LEU A 499 -28.40 14.32 -5.70
C LEU A 499 -28.78 12.85 -5.91
N LEU A 500 -28.19 12.20 -6.93
CA LEU A 500 -28.44 10.79 -7.24
C LEU A 500 -27.98 9.85 -6.14
N TRP A 501 -26.80 10.08 -5.59
CA TRP A 501 -26.26 9.20 -4.55
C TRP A 501 -27.07 9.29 -3.25
N GLU A 502 -27.60 10.48 -2.94
CA GLU A 502 -28.52 10.64 -1.82
C GLU A 502 -29.85 9.91 -2.05
N ALA A 503 -30.42 10.04 -3.25
CA ALA A 503 -31.64 9.32 -3.61
C ALA A 503 -31.44 7.80 -3.55
N LEU A 504 -30.32 7.27 -4.03
CA LEU A 504 -29.99 5.85 -3.95
C LEU A 504 -29.85 5.36 -2.50
N ARG A 505 -29.24 6.14 -1.61
CA ARG A 505 -29.14 5.82 -0.17
C ARG A 505 -30.52 5.70 0.48
N LEU A 506 -31.48 6.54 0.08
CA LEU A 506 -32.84 6.52 0.60
C LEU A 506 -33.73 5.46 -0.08
N THR A 507 -33.44 5.08 -1.33
CA THR A 507 -34.24 4.16 -2.15
C THR A 507 -33.46 2.92 -2.65
N PRO A 508 -32.81 2.15 -1.77
CA PRO A 508 -31.95 1.04 -2.18
C PRO A 508 -32.72 -0.13 -2.84
N GLU A 509 -34.03 -0.24 -2.60
CA GLU A 509 -34.90 -1.27 -3.18
C GLU A 509 -35.73 -0.72 -4.36
N GLY A 510 -35.56 0.56 -4.69
CA GLY A 510 -36.30 1.30 -5.70
C GLY A 510 -35.56 1.39 -7.03
N LEU A 511 -36.03 2.28 -7.90
CA LEU A 511 -35.35 2.58 -9.17
C LEU A 511 -34.92 4.05 -9.18
N CYS A 512 -33.61 4.30 -9.22
CA CYS A 512 -33.08 5.62 -9.49
C CYS A 512 -32.73 5.77 -10.97
N VAL A 513 -33.30 6.78 -11.63
CA VAL A 513 -33.00 7.15 -13.01
C VAL A 513 -32.35 8.53 -13.00
N ALA A 514 -31.18 8.67 -13.61
CA ALA A 514 -30.44 9.93 -13.68
C ALA A 514 -30.30 10.40 -15.12
N GLN A 515 -30.67 11.64 -15.38
CA GLN A 515 -30.34 12.33 -16.62
C GLN A 515 -29.07 13.17 -16.42
N VAL A 516 -28.13 13.08 -17.37
CA VAL A 516 -26.92 13.89 -17.43
C VAL A 516 -26.73 14.53 -18.80
N SER A 517 -26.12 15.71 -18.84
CA SER A 517 -25.92 16.47 -20.08
C SER A 517 -24.67 16.04 -20.87
N THR A 518 -23.71 15.37 -20.23
CA THR A 518 -22.42 15.01 -20.85
C THR A 518 -22.08 13.53 -20.66
N LYS A 519 -21.32 12.98 -21.61
CA LYS A 519 -20.81 11.61 -21.52
C LYS A 519 -19.85 11.43 -20.33
N GLN A 520 -19.05 12.44 -20.02
CA GLN A 520 -18.13 12.42 -18.89
C GLN A 520 -18.87 12.23 -17.56
N HIS A 521 -19.99 12.91 -17.35
CA HIS A 521 -20.83 12.74 -16.16
C HIS A 521 -21.40 11.32 -16.07
N ALA A 522 -21.85 10.76 -17.19
CA ALA A 522 -22.32 9.38 -17.24
C ALA A 522 -21.19 8.39 -16.91
N GLU A 523 -19.97 8.61 -17.43
CA GLU A 523 -18.82 7.74 -17.15
C GLU A 523 -18.43 7.79 -15.67
N VAL A 524 -18.47 8.96 -15.04
CA VAL A 524 -18.26 9.12 -13.59
C VAL A 524 -19.31 8.33 -12.81
N ILE A 525 -20.60 8.57 -13.04
CA ILE A 525 -21.67 7.88 -12.30
C ILE A 525 -21.59 6.36 -12.50
N ASN A 526 -21.42 5.90 -13.74
CA ASN A 526 -21.31 4.47 -14.04
C ASN A 526 -20.05 3.83 -13.45
N HIS A 527 -18.96 4.59 -13.27
CA HIS A 527 -17.77 4.08 -12.60
C HIS A 527 -18.05 3.78 -11.13
N TYR A 528 -18.69 4.70 -10.41
CA TYR A 528 -19.09 4.52 -9.02
C TYR A 528 -20.17 3.43 -8.87
N ALA A 529 -21.16 3.38 -9.77
CA ALA A 529 -22.23 2.39 -9.72
C ALA A 529 -21.73 0.93 -9.86
N LYS A 530 -20.51 0.69 -10.36
CA LYS A 530 -19.93 -0.67 -10.43
C LYS A 530 -19.76 -1.34 -9.08
N THR A 531 -19.61 -0.56 -8.00
CA THR A 531 -19.49 -1.09 -6.64
C THR A 531 -20.82 -1.51 -6.03
N LEU A 532 -21.95 -1.13 -6.66
CA LEU A 532 -23.29 -1.48 -6.21
C LEU A 532 -23.75 -2.81 -6.82
N GLU A 533 -24.65 -3.50 -6.11
CA GLU A 533 -25.32 -4.69 -6.63
C GLU A 533 -26.10 -4.35 -7.90
N MET A 534 -26.28 -5.32 -8.80
CA MET A 534 -26.89 -5.07 -10.12
C MET A 534 -28.29 -4.43 -10.02
N LEU A 535 -29.05 -4.76 -8.97
CA LEU A 535 -30.39 -4.22 -8.72
C LEU A 535 -30.39 -2.80 -8.15
N GLU A 536 -29.30 -2.39 -7.49
CA GLU A 536 -29.15 -1.06 -6.88
C GLU A 536 -28.56 -0.02 -7.85
N ARG A 537 -28.14 -0.46 -9.05
CA ARG A 537 -27.48 0.43 -10.01
C ARG A 537 -28.48 1.40 -10.63
N PRO A 538 -28.17 2.72 -10.67
CA PRO A 538 -29.03 3.68 -11.32
C PRO A 538 -29.01 3.53 -12.85
N LEU A 539 -30.12 3.89 -13.50
CA LEU A 539 -30.19 4.02 -14.96
C LEU A 539 -29.75 5.42 -15.37
N VAL A 540 -28.63 5.52 -16.10
CA VAL A 540 -28.05 6.80 -16.51
C VAL A 540 -28.34 7.07 -17.99
N HIS A 541 -29.00 8.19 -18.28
CA HIS A 541 -29.33 8.63 -19.63
C HIS A 541 -28.62 9.95 -19.97
N ILE A 542 -28.02 10.01 -21.17
CA ILE A 542 -27.35 11.21 -21.68
C ILE A 542 -28.30 11.94 -22.63
N GLY A 543 -28.51 13.24 -22.42
CA GLY A 543 -29.37 14.07 -23.26
C GLY A 543 -29.96 15.25 -22.50
N ASP A 544 -30.82 16.05 -23.12
CA ASP A 544 -31.61 17.04 -22.40
C ASP A 544 -32.71 16.34 -21.56
N PRO A 545 -33.11 16.93 -20.41
CA PRO A 545 -34.12 16.35 -19.54
C PRO A 545 -35.43 15.95 -20.24
N ALA A 546 -35.94 16.81 -21.14
CA ALA A 546 -37.22 16.59 -21.80
C ALA A 546 -37.16 15.42 -22.78
N SER A 547 -36.11 15.32 -23.59
CA SER A 547 -35.86 14.19 -24.49
C SER A 547 -35.71 12.88 -23.72
N VAL A 548 -34.97 12.89 -22.61
CA VAL A 548 -34.83 11.69 -21.76
C VAL A 548 -36.17 11.25 -21.22
N LEU A 549 -36.97 12.14 -20.61
CA LEU A 549 -38.29 11.78 -20.07
C LEU A 549 -39.23 11.21 -21.15
N ARG A 550 -39.20 11.76 -22.37
CA ARG A 550 -39.99 11.26 -23.51
C ARG A 550 -39.50 9.89 -24.00
N SER A 551 -38.21 9.61 -23.90
CA SER A 551 -37.64 8.32 -24.28
C SER A 551 -37.94 7.20 -23.28
N LEU A 552 -38.25 7.55 -22.03
CA LEU A 552 -38.63 6.57 -21.01
C LEU A 552 -40.01 5.98 -21.32
N HIS A 553 -40.14 4.68 -21.07
CA HIS A 553 -41.37 3.92 -21.27
C HIS A 553 -42.59 4.64 -20.66
N GLU A 554 -43.71 4.70 -21.38
CA GLU A 554 -44.89 5.50 -21.00
C GLU A 554 -45.43 5.15 -19.61
N ARG A 555 -45.41 3.87 -19.24
CA ARG A 555 -45.87 3.37 -17.93
C ARG A 555 -44.88 3.58 -16.78
N LEU A 556 -43.66 4.05 -17.05
CA LEU A 556 -42.69 4.35 -16.01
C LEU A 556 -43.00 5.72 -15.43
N LEU A 557 -43.53 5.72 -14.20
CA LEU A 557 -43.81 6.89 -13.39
C LEU A 557 -42.90 6.89 -12.17
N PHE A 558 -42.73 8.05 -11.55
CA PHE A 558 -41.87 8.27 -10.41
C PHE A 558 -42.68 8.75 -9.20
N GLU A 559 -42.30 8.27 -8.02
CA GLU A 559 -42.80 8.80 -6.75
C GLU A 559 -42.16 10.16 -6.47
N HIS A 560 -40.90 10.34 -6.85
CA HIS A 560 -40.15 11.57 -6.62
C HIS A 560 -39.33 11.99 -7.84
N ILE A 561 -39.34 13.29 -8.11
CA ILE A 561 -38.44 13.93 -9.07
C ILE A 561 -37.62 14.96 -8.33
N TYR A 562 -36.29 14.89 -8.45
CA TYR A 562 -35.36 15.86 -7.88
C TYR A 562 -34.55 16.56 -8.96
N GLY A 563 -34.11 17.78 -8.68
CA GLY A 563 -32.97 18.32 -9.40
C GLY A 563 -32.55 19.73 -9.03
N ARG A 564 -31.44 20.16 -9.62
CA ARG A 564 -30.81 21.47 -9.36
C ARG A 564 -30.55 22.19 -10.69
N ASN A 565 -30.83 23.49 -10.72
CA ASN A 565 -30.51 24.36 -11.86
C ASN A 565 -31.12 23.85 -13.20
N ILE A 566 -32.40 23.44 -13.16
CA ILE A 566 -33.13 22.92 -14.34
C ILE A 566 -34.05 23.97 -14.97
N LEU A 567 -34.36 25.03 -14.23
CA LEU A 567 -35.26 26.11 -14.64
C LEU A 567 -34.54 27.45 -14.52
N SER A 568 -33.23 27.45 -14.78
CA SER A 568 -32.40 28.65 -14.71
C SER A 568 -32.90 29.73 -15.68
N ARG A 569 -33.59 29.34 -16.76
CA ARG A 569 -34.30 30.20 -17.70
C ARG A 569 -35.80 29.94 -17.62
N LEU A 570 -36.43 30.27 -16.49
CA LEU A 570 -37.79 29.87 -16.15
C LEU A 570 -38.79 30.00 -17.31
N HIS A 571 -38.87 31.16 -17.98
CA HIS A 571 -39.86 31.36 -19.05
C HIS A 571 -39.60 30.55 -20.33
N ALA A 572 -38.35 30.14 -20.57
CA ALA A 572 -37.96 29.30 -21.72
C ALA A 572 -37.98 27.80 -21.38
N GLU A 573 -37.90 27.43 -20.11
CA GLU A 573 -37.73 26.05 -19.66
C GLU A 573 -38.97 25.50 -18.94
N LYS A 574 -39.94 26.34 -18.57
CA LYS A 574 -41.14 25.95 -17.80
C LYS A 574 -41.95 24.81 -18.40
N GLU A 575 -41.87 24.56 -19.70
CA GLU A 575 -42.56 23.47 -20.40
C GLU A 575 -42.11 22.08 -19.88
N ILE A 576 -40.92 21.97 -19.31
CA ILE A 576 -40.48 20.72 -18.67
C ILE A 576 -41.34 20.33 -17.47
N LEU A 577 -42.01 21.30 -16.82
CA LEU A 577 -42.90 21.05 -15.68
C LEU A 577 -44.09 20.18 -16.08
N GLU A 578 -44.59 20.31 -17.31
CA GLU A 578 -45.63 19.45 -17.86
C GLU A 578 -45.15 17.99 -17.90
N LEU A 579 -43.96 17.75 -18.45
CA LEU A 579 -43.37 16.41 -18.52
C LEU A 579 -43.09 15.83 -17.13
N PHE A 580 -42.64 16.65 -16.18
CA PHE A 580 -42.47 16.20 -14.80
C PHE A 580 -43.82 15.80 -14.18
N PHE A 581 -44.87 16.60 -14.40
CA PHE A 581 -46.21 16.30 -13.88
C PHE A 581 -46.76 14.99 -14.47
N GLU A 582 -46.62 14.80 -15.78
CA GLU A 582 -47.04 13.57 -16.48
C GLU A 582 -46.29 12.32 -16.00
N LYS A 583 -45.03 12.47 -15.61
CA LYS A 583 -44.16 11.36 -15.17
C LYS A 583 -44.22 11.10 -13.66
N LEU A 584 -45.00 11.86 -12.90
CA LEU A 584 -45.23 11.58 -11.49
C LEU A 584 -46.42 10.64 -11.29
N VAL A 585 -46.33 9.77 -10.28
CA VAL A 585 -47.51 9.06 -9.77
C VAL A 585 -48.47 10.04 -9.11
N LYS A 586 -49.73 9.64 -8.95
CA LYS A 586 -50.70 10.44 -8.20
C LYS A 586 -50.23 10.62 -6.75
N GLY A 587 -49.97 11.87 -6.36
CA GLY A 587 -49.43 12.23 -5.04
C GLY A 587 -47.91 12.17 -4.94
N GLY A 588 -47.19 11.97 -6.04
CA GLY A 588 -45.73 12.10 -6.09
C GLY A 588 -45.26 13.55 -5.93
N THR A 589 -43.96 13.73 -5.70
CA THR A 589 -43.38 15.06 -5.39
C THR A 589 -42.32 15.50 -6.39
N LEU A 590 -42.31 16.80 -6.69
CA LEU A 590 -41.25 17.48 -7.44
C LEU A 590 -40.47 18.37 -6.47
N ASN A 591 -39.18 18.12 -6.31
CA ASN A 591 -38.30 18.84 -5.40
C ASN A 591 -37.14 19.44 -6.19
N ILE A 592 -37.15 20.76 -6.38
CA ILE A 592 -36.14 21.45 -7.20
C ILE A 592 -35.48 22.58 -6.43
N ALA A 593 -34.17 22.74 -6.64
CA ALA A 593 -33.41 23.88 -6.16
C ALA A 593 -32.94 24.74 -7.34
N GLN A 594 -33.22 26.04 -7.29
CA GLN A 594 -32.89 26.97 -8.36
C GLN A 594 -32.22 28.22 -7.79
N SER A 595 -31.20 28.71 -8.48
CA SER A 595 -30.70 30.07 -8.27
C SER A 595 -31.72 31.07 -8.82
N ILE A 596 -32.16 32.02 -8.00
CA ILE A 596 -33.17 33.03 -8.37
C ILE A 596 -32.45 34.32 -8.79
N PRO A 597 -32.51 34.72 -10.08
CA PRO A 597 -31.75 35.87 -10.58
C PRO A 597 -32.12 37.21 -9.92
N SER A 598 -33.41 37.46 -9.65
CA SER A 598 -33.86 38.70 -8.99
C SER A 598 -33.36 38.85 -7.55
N ARG A 599 -32.96 37.75 -6.92
CA ARG A 599 -32.41 37.71 -5.56
C ARG A 599 -30.89 37.73 -5.53
N SER A 600 -30.23 37.72 -6.70
CA SER A 600 -28.78 37.83 -6.80
C SER A 600 -28.33 39.27 -6.56
N SER A 601 -27.15 39.43 -5.96
CA SER A 601 -26.58 40.75 -5.74
C SER A 601 -26.21 41.41 -7.07
N ARG A 602 -26.45 42.72 -7.16
CA ARG A 602 -26.10 43.52 -8.34
C ARG A 602 -24.66 44.03 -8.22
N LEU A 603 -23.97 44.21 -9.35
CA LEU A 603 -22.59 44.70 -9.32
C LEU A 603 -22.52 46.13 -8.77
N SER A 604 -23.55 46.95 -9.03
CA SER A 604 -23.66 48.31 -8.48
C SER A 604 -23.84 48.37 -6.95
N GLU A 605 -24.17 47.26 -6.30
CA GLU A 605 -24.20 47.14 -4.83
C GLU A 605 -22.79 47.07 -4.23
N PHE A 606 -21.82 46.60 -5.03
CA PHE A 606 -20.42 46.44 -4.61
C PHE A 606 -19.50 47.53 -5.16
N CYS A 607 -19.88 48.19 -6.27
CA CYS A 607 -19.12 49.26 -6.91
C CYS A 607 -20.02 50.46 -7.23
N ASP A 608 -19.80 51.58 -6.55
CA ASP A 608 -20.55 52.82 -6.76
C ASP A 608 -20.07 53.58 -8.02
N HIS A 609 -20.25 52.96 -9.20
CA HIS A 609 -19.92 53.56 -10.49
C HIS A 609 -21.19 53.99 -11.24
N PRO A 610 -21.32 55.26 -11.69
CA PRO A 610 -22.53 55.75 -12.37
C PRO A 610 -22.92 54.95 -13.62
N LEU A 611 -21.92 54.53 -14.43
CA LEU A 611 -22.19 53.73 -15.63
C LEU A 611 -22.69 52.32 -15.31
N LEU A 612 -22.28 51.71 -14.19
CA LEU A 612 -22.80 50.41 -13.76
C LEU A 612 -24.27 50.53 -13.39
N LYS A 613 -24.65 51.57 -12.65
CA LYS A 613 -26.04 51.85 -12.29
C LYS A 613 -26.92 52.13 -13.53
N GLU A 614 -26.37 52.76 -14.56
CA GLU A 614 -27.08 52.97 -15.84
C GLU A 614 -27.18 51.68 -16.67
N ALA A 615 -26.10 50.90 -16.77
CA ALA A 615 -26.08 49.62 -17.49
C ALA A 615 -27.05 48.61 -16.85
N GLU A 616 -27.05 48.47 -15.53
CA GLU A 616 -27.98 47.60 -14.81
C GLU A 616 -29.43 48.04 -14.98
N LYS A 617 -29.72 49.34 -15.00
CA LYS A 617 -31.08 49.83 -15.32
C LYS A 617 -31.54 49.39 -16.70
N VAL A 618 -30.64 49.31 -17.69
CA VAL A 618 -30.98 48.86 -19.04
C VAL A 618 -31.08 47.34 -19.11
N ILE A 619 -30.12 46.62 -18.52
CA ILE A 619 -30.10 45.15 -18.50
C ILE A 619 -31.35 44.63 -17.81
N TYR A 620 -31.68 45.16 -16.63
CA TYR A 620 -32.80 44.71 -15.80
C TYR A 620 -34.12 45.45 -16.08
N ALA A 621 -34.21 46.29 -17.12
CA ALA A 621 -35.45 46.97 -17.51
C ALA A 621 -36.55 46.02 -17.97
N ASP A 622 -36.17 44.87 -18.55
CA ASP A 622 -37.11 43.89 -19.07
C ASP A 622 -37.46 42.87 -17.97
N GLU A 623 -38.59 43.08 -17.31
CA GLU A 623 -39.13 42.18 -16.29
C GLU A 623 -39.47 40.78 -16.85
N THR A 624 -39.63 40.64 -18.17
CA THR A 624 -39.97 39.37 -18.82
C THR A 624 -38.76 38.56 -19.28
N ASN A 625 -37.54 39.09 -19.09
CA ASN A 625 -36.32 38.44 -19.54
C ASN A 625 -36.03 37.19 -18.66
N PRO A 626 -35.98 35.98 -19.27
CA PRO A 626 -35.86 34.71 -18.54
C PRO A 626 -34.55 34.54 -17.77
N LEU A 627 -33.55 35.40 -17.99
CA LEU A 627 -32.22 35.26 -17.40
C LEU A 627 -31.99 36.08 -16.13
N ILE A 628 -32.82 37.08 -15.84
CA ILE A 628 -32.34 38.19 -14.99
C ILE A 628 -33.32 38.72 -13.94
N ASN A 629 -34.63 38.51 -14.10
CA ASN A 629 -35.63 39.22 -13.28
C ASN A 629 -36.75 38.37 -12.67
N TRP A 630 -36.79 37.06 -12.93
CA TRP A 630 -37.80 36.19 -12.31
C TRP A 630 -37.49 35.92 -10.83
N ASP A 631 -38.53 35.74 -10.01
CA ASP A 631 -38.46 35.52 -8.56
C ASP A 631 -39.08 34.17 -8.11
N GLU A 632 -39.09 33.92 -6.80
CA GLU A 632 -39.70 32.68 -6.28
C GLU A 632 -41.21 32.56 -6.57
N LYS A 633 -41.93 33.68 -6.73
CA LYS A 633 -43.37 33.69 -7.02
C LYS A 633 -43.64 33.34 -8.46
N ASP A 634 -42.80 33.81 -9.39
CA ASP A 634 -42.88 33.39 -10.80
C ASP A 634 -42.71 31.88 -10.93
N LEU A 635 -41.76 31.30 -10.17
CA LEU A 635 -41.55 29.86 -10.12
C LEU A 635 -42.77 29.12 -9.52
N GLU A 636 -43.36 29.64 -8.44
CA GLU A 636 -44.59 29.11 -7.86
C GLU A 636 -45.77 29.17 -8.84
N GLU A 637 -45.94 30.28 -9.55
CA GLU A 637 -47.01 30.47 -10.52
C GLU A 637 -46.84 29.53 -11.71
N ALA A 638 -45.62 29.39 -12.23
CA ALA A 638 -45.30 28.43 -13.26
C ALA A 638 -45.65 27.00 -12.82
N ALA A 639 -45.22 26.58 -11.63
CA ALA A 639 -45.55 25.25 -11.10
C ALA A 639 -47.07 25.07 -10.90
N LYS A 640 -47.77 26.06 -10.34
CA LYS A 640 -49.23 26.01 -10.16
C LYS A 640 -49.98 25.93 -11.49
N SER A 641 -49.49 26.58 -12.55
CA SER A 641 -50.09 26.55 -13.89
C SER A 641 -50.12 25.14 -14.50
N TYR A 642 -49.20 24.26 -14.10
CA TYR A 642 -49.14 22.85 -14.48
C TYR A 642 -49.76 21.89 -13.44
N GLY A 643 -50.44 22.41 -12.43
CA GLY A 643 -51.20 21.61 -11.46
C GLY A 643 -50.43 21.19 -10.20
N PHE A 644 -49.20 21.66 -9.99
CA PHE A 644 -48.47 21.43 -8.75
C PHE A 644 -49.04 22.25 -7.59
N GLN A 645 -49.01 21.68 -6.39
CA GLN A 645 -49.31 22.37 -5.13
C GLN A 645 -48.14 22.15 -4.18
N GLY A 646 -47.65 23.21 -3.52
CA GLY A 646 -46.47 23.11 -2.69
C GLY A 646 -46.10 24.41 -2.00
N LYS A 647 -44.91 24.41 -1.40
CA LYS A 647 -44.29 25.54 -0.72
C LYS A 647 -42.94 25.83 -1.36
N THR A 648 -42.57 27.10 -1.42
CA THR A 648 -41.21 27.53 -1.78
C THR A 648 -40.53 28.10 -0.55
N GLU A 649 -39.28 27.71 -0.33
CA GLU A 649 -38.42 28.26 0.72
C GLU A 649 -37.20 28.90 0.07
N VAL A 650 -36.89 30.14 0.46
CA VAL A 650 -35.75 30.88 -0.06
C VAL A 650 -34.60 30.76 0.93
N LEU A 651 -33.53 30.10 0.48
CA LEU A 651 -32.28 30.01 1.23
C LEU A 651 -31.35 31.15 0.81
N SER A 652 -31.10 32.09 1.71
CA SER A 652 -30.15 33.18 1.48
C SER A 652 -28.75 32.77 1.93
N PHE A 653 -27.80 32.82 1.00
CA PHE A 653 -26.39 32.62 1.27
C PHE A 653 -25.65 33.93 1.01
N THR A 654 -24.73 34.29 1.89
CA THR A 654 -23.88 35.47 1.72
C THR A 654 -22.44 35.01 1.63
N GLU A 655 -21.80 35.34 0.53
CA GLU A 655 -20.36 35.20 0.33
C GLU A 655 -19.71 36.57 0.42
N ASN A 656 -18.57 36.67 1.09
CA ASN A 656 -17.85 37.94 1.17
C ASN A 656 -16.99 38.10 -0.07
N ARG A 657 -17.40 39.02 -0.97
CA ARG A 657 -16.67 39.33 -2.18
C ARG A 657 -15.86 40.66 -2.17
N VAL A 658 -14.70 40.70 -2.83
CA VAL A 658 -13.63 41.72 -2.87
C VAL A 658 -13.20 41.66 -4.32
N PHE A 659 -13.58 42.72 -5.02
CA PHE A 659 -13.21 42.93 -6.39
C PHE A 659 -11.93 43.75 -6.39
N THR A 660 -10.91 43.35 -7.16
CA THR A 660 -9.75 44.21 -7.37
C THR A 660 -10.15 45.39 -8.26
N SER A 661 -9.42 46.51 -8.16
CA SER A 661 -9.65 47.66 -9.06
C SER A 661 -9.55 47.24 -10.54
N ASP A 662 -8.61 46.35 -10.87
CA ASP A 662 -8.41 45.82 -12.23
C ASP A 662 -9.59 44.96 -12.71
N GLN A 663 -10.22 44.18 -11.81
CA GLN A 663 -11.43 43.41 -12.12
C GLN A 663 -12.61 44.33 -12.40
N LEU A 664 -12.78 45.38 -11.60
CA LEU A 664 -13.84 46.37 -11.79
C LEU A 664 -13.66 47.20 -13.06
N GLU A 665 -12.44 47.43 -13.52
CA GLU A 665 -12.15 48.10 -14.80
C GLU A 665 -12.38 47.19 -16.03
N GLY A 666 -12.34 45.86 -15.84
CA GLY A 666 -12.55 44.87 -16.90
C GLY A 666 -14.01 44.49 -17.17
N TYR A 667 -14.92 44.76 -16.22
CA TYR A 667 -16.37 44.67 -16.40
C TYR A 667 -16.91 45.96 -17.01
#